data_AF-A0A517L6M4-F1
#
_entry.id   AF-A0A517L6M4-F1
#
_cell.length_a   1.000
_cell.length_b   1.000
_cell.length_c   1.000
_cell.angle_alpha   90.00
_cell.angle_beta   90.00
_cell.angle_gamma   90.00
#
_symmetry.space_group_name_H-M   'P 1'
#
loop_
_entity.id
_entity.type
_entity.pdbx_description
1 polymer ?
#
loop_
_entity_poly.entity_id
_entity_poly.type
_entity_poly.pdbx_seq_one_letter_code
_entity_poly.pdbx_strand_id
1 'polypeptide(L)'
;MLRQLHSSSPCRRQAIAHSKTRVTVVVGLLTRETSNYTVVQLLQHDKSTSDPRSDPSDNSRTVDGFVRSLRKQKRVAFATISDGSTVSALQAVLTPEQAKELSVGSAVKITGKWLPSPAGKEQSHELHAHTVRAMGNNDSATYPIQKKYHTPEYLRTLPHLRSRLPINSLLLRLRSQLIRDSTNFFHDRQFIQTHPPIITSSDCEGAGEVFTVTVDSESETKGITKLESTKERFFRSPKYLTVSTQLHLEALAQSVGKVWTLSPIFRAEKSDTPRHLSEFYMLEAEFCFVEDVNDVMDVVESLLRDISSRLQHSTLSEQLMSAWSSRPQDQDSGMTQDNLATRWRGLNGDRWPRISYKDAITFLQEATSRQHIHFDFPPTLGSGLQAEHEKYLAEAVGKGSPIFVTDYPRDIKAFYMASSSLSDASLQTVACFDLLVPELCEIAGGSMREHRLDLLLKAMDDHGLLDRANLGPDLSSGPTNFQCVSQDLAQGVPPGLEWYVDLRRYGSVPHGGFGLGFDRLLSYLSGVSSIRDVRPTNDLTTLAGQLTSRPGGLMDSPAGIPNPIEEEFDYESLPPNFSLASNMLAGAFAGIAEHSVMYPIDLLKTRMQVVNPSPTAVYSGISNAMVTITRVEGFRTLWRGVSSVVVGAGPAHAVYFATYEWVKHAMGGNSGLKTDHHPLAAAVSGASATIASDALMNPFDVIKQRMQLQNSAYRTMAHCARTVFKTEGVRAFYVSYPTTLCMTVPFTALQFVAYESASKFLNPTGEYSPGTHILAGGVAGGFAAALTTPLDVIKTLLQTRGTARDMELRNVNGLVEAAKIIRSRNGYRGFFRGLKPRIVTTVPSTAICWQVNKSNIVEERVLTAMSRSAYEMAKAFFIARNNEV
;
A
#
# COMPACT_ATOMS: atom_id res chain seq x y z
N MET A 1 45.16 -46.13 -45.14
CA MET A 1 45.44 -45.72 -46.54
C MET A 1 45.36 -44.20 -46.59
N LEU A 2 46.49 -43.52 -46.40
CA LEU A 2 47.35 -42.95 -47.46
C LEU A 2 46.77 -41.62 -47.97
N ARG A 3 47.22 -40.48 -47.41
CA ARG A 3 48.46 -39.73 -47.69
C ARG A 3 48.50 -39.11 -49.09
N GLN A 4 48.57 -37.78 -49.12
CA GLN A 4 49.64 -36.97 -49.73
C GLN A 4 49.51 -35.56 -49.10
N LEU A 5 50.32 -35.15 -48.10
CA LEU A 5 51.71 -34.65 -48.17
C LEU A 5 51.95 -33.64 -49.29
N HIS A 6 52.06 -32.35 -48.93
CA HIS A 6 53.39 -31.72 -48.88
C HIS A 6 53.40 -30.37 -48.14
N SER A 7 54.33 -30.28 -47.20
CA SER A 7 54.87 -29.05 -46.63
C SER A 7 56.09 -28.61 -47.45
N SER A 8 56.25 -27.30 -47.64
CA SER A 8 57.53 -26.58 -47.59
C SER A 8 57.32 -25.09 -47.91
N SER A 9 57.78 -24.23 -47.01
CA SER A 9 57.85 -22.77 -47.12
C SER A 9 59.10 -22.36 -47.93
N PRO A 10 59.23 -21.11 -48.46
CA PRO A 10 59.54 -19.96 -47.61
C PRO A 10 59.06 -18.56 -48.07
N CYS A 11 58.80 -17.74 -47.05
CA CYS A 11 59.05 -16.30 -46.92
C CYS A 11 60.10 -15.67 -47.87
N ARG A 12 59.82 -14.49 -48.47
CA ARG A 12 60.52 -13.19 -48.23
C ARG A 12 60.52 -12.22 -49.44
N ARG A 13 60.13 -10.97 -49.12
CA ARG A 13 60.71 -9.68 -49.56
C ARG A 13 60.65 -9.33 -51.08
N GLN A 14 59.83 -8.35 -51.45
CA GLN A 14 60.25 -6.95 -51.66
C GLN A 14 59.14 -6.15 -52.38
N ALA A 15 58.43 -5.32 -51.61
CA ALA A 15 57.91 -4.02 -52.05
C ALA A 15 57.68 -3.18 -50.79
N ILE A 16 58.80 -2.65 -50.28
CA ILE A 16 58.90 -1.60 -49.26
C ILE A 16 59.13 -0.31 -50.05
N ALA A 17 58.20 0.65 -50.01
CA ALA A 17 58.48 2.08 -50.08
C ALA A 17 57.19 2.92 -49.96
N HIS A 18 57.17 3.85 -49.00
CA HIS A 18 56.28 5.02 -48.89
C HIS A 18 54.79 4.83 -48.55
N SER A 19 54.48 4.71 -47.25
CA SER A 19 54.02 5.88 -46.48
C SER A 19 54.08 5.57 -44.98
N LYS A 20 55.04 6.20 -44.29
CA LYS A 20 55.07 6.24 -42.83
C LYS A 20 54.19 7.40 -42.39
N THR A 21 52.90 7.16 -42.20
CA THR A 21 52.05 8.07 -41.43
C THR A 21 51.54 7.30 -40.23
N ARG A 22 51.98 7.76 -39.05
CA ARG A 22 51.74 7.14 -37.75
C ARG A 22 50.24 6.88 -37.56
N VAL A 23 49.87 5.62 -37.29
CA VAL A 23 48.65 5.31 -36.54
C VAL A 23 48.92 5.69 -35.08
N THR A 24 49.00 6.99 -34.83
CA THR A 24 48.94 7.58 -33.52
C THR A 24 47.46 7.73 -33.21
N VAL A 25 46.93 6.83 -32.38
CA VAL A 25 45.94 7.15 -31.35
C VAL A 25 44.84 8.11 -31.82
N VAL A 26 43.82 7.58 -32.51
CA VAL A 26 42.48 8.22 -32.53
C VAL A 26 41.77 7.94 -31.20
N VAL A 27 42.45 8.30 -30.10
CA VAL A 27 41.90 8.49 -28.75
C VAL A 27 42.14 9.95 -28.31
N GLY A 28 42.82 10.76 -29.14
CA GLY A 28 43.19 12.15 -28.84
C GLY A 28 42.27 13.25 -29.40
N LEU A 29 41.04 12.93 -29.82
CA LEU A 29 40.06 13.94 -30.29
C LEU A 29 38.79 14.05 -29.42
N LEU A 30 38.71 13.30 -28.32
CA LEU A 30 37.75 13.50 -27.21
C LEU A 30 38.40 14.18 -25.99
N THR A 31 39.64 14.65 -26.11
CA THR A 31 40.39 15.23 -25.01
C THR A 31 40.27 16.75 -24.98
N ARG A 32 39.08 17.22 -24.57
CA ARG A 32 38.88 18.44 -23.76
C ARG A 32 37.46 18.56 -23.20
N GLU A 33 36.73 17.45 -23.08
CA GLU A 33 35.55 17.43 -22.20
C GLU A 33 36.04 17.36 -20.75
N THR A 34 35.63 18.31 -19.92
CA THR A 34 35.76 18.18 -18.47
C THR A 34 35.11 16.86 -18.05
N SER A 35 35.89 15.88 -17.59
CA SER A 35 35.40 14.58 -17.16
C SER A 35 34.27 14.78 -16.14
N ASN A 36 33.03 14.47 -16.51
CA ASN A 36 31.89 14.50 -15.62
C ASN A 36 32.00 13.27 -14.69
N TYR A 37 32.07 13.50 -13.38
CA TYR A 37 32.11 12.44 -12.38
C TYR A 37 30.70 12.09 -11.90
N THR A 38 30.44 10.81 -11.71
CA THR A 38 29.27 10.37 -10.93
C THR A 38 29.50 10.60 -9.44
N VAL A 39 28.41 10.71 -8.68
CA VAL A 39 28.45 10.86 -7.22
C VAL A 39 29.17 9.68 -6.57
N VAL A 40 28.90 8.44 -7.02
CA VAL A 40 29.56 7.25 -6.45
C VAL A 40 31.07 7.27 -6.67
N GLN A 41 31.54 7.70 -7.84
CA GLN A 41 32.98 7.80 -8.12
C GLN A 41 33.66 8.80 -7.19
N LEU A 42 33.08 9.98 -6.98
CA LEU A 42 33.65 10.98 -6.08
C LEU A 42 33.69 10.48 -4.62
N LEU A 43 32.64 9.79 -4.18
CA LEU A 43 32.59 9.27 -2.81
C LEU A 43 33.49 8.03 -2.59
N GLN A 44 33.82 7.26 -3.63
CA GLN A 44 34.65 6.05 -3.55
C GLN A 44 36.14 6.29 -3.82
N HIS A 45 36.51 7.24 -4.69
CA HIS A 45 37.90 7.53 -5.05
C HIS A 45 38.76 7.95 -3.85
N ASP A 46 38.11 8.35 -2.74
CA ASP A 46 38.78 8.68 -1.48
C ASP A 46 38.98 7.47 -0.53
N LYS A 47 38.40 6.30 -0.83
CA LYS A 47 38.65 5.05 -0.08
C LYS A 47 39.90 4.29 -0.59
N SER A 48 40.33 4.50 -1.83
CA SER A 48 41.47 3.82 -2.44
C SER A 48 42.56 4.79 -2.89
N THR A 49 43.52 5.06 -1.99
CA THR A 49 44.86 5.64 -2.25
C THR A 49 44.99 6.96 -3.00
N SER A 50 45.70 7.88 -2.33
CA SER A 50 46.74 8.75 -2.90
C SER A 50 47.33 8.22 -4.23
N ASP A 51 46.90 8.75 -5.37
CA ASP A 51 47.64 8.62 -6.62
C ASP A 51 48.73 9.71 -6.66
N PRO A 52 50.02 9.37 -6.55
CA PRO A 52 51.12 10.35 -6.51
C PRO A 52 51.33 11.09 -7.85
N ARG A 53 50.55 10.75 -8.89
CA ARG A 53 50.69 11.30 -10.25
C ARG A 53 49.59 12.28 -10.65
N SER A 54 48.65 12.59 -9.75
CA SER A 54 47.69 13.68 -9.99
C SER A 54 48.31 15.02 -9.58
N ASP A 55 48.34 15.97 -10.52
CA ASP A 55 48.78 17.33 -10.26
C ASP A 55 47.93 17.94 -9.11
N PRO A 56 48.52 18.35 -7.97
CA PRO A 56 47.78 18.92 -6.83
C PRO A 56 46.99 20.19 -7.18
N SER A 57 47.26 20.79 -8.34
CA SER A 57 46.67 22.05 -8.78
C SER A 57 45.31 21.92 -9.48
N ASP A 58 44.85 20.71 -9.87
CA ASP A 58 43.55 20.53 -10.55
C ASP A 58 42.59 19.58 -9.78
N ASN A 59 42.13 20.04 -8.61
CA ASN A 59 41.04 19.42 -7.84
C ASN A 59 39.64 19.86 -8.31
N SER A 60 39.51 20.43 -9.52
CA SER A 60 38.22 20.79 -10.07
C SER A 60 37.49 19.52 -10.52
N ARG A 61 36.27 19.32 -10.02
CA ARG A 61 35.39 18.20 -10.37
C ARG A 61 34.05 18.75 -10.86
N THR A 62 33.49 18.09 -11.85
CA THR A 62 32.15 18.41 -12.37
C THR A 62 31.21 17.25 -12.11
N VAL A 63 30.02 17.53 -11.56
CA VAL A 63 28.98 16.55 -11.26
C VAL A 63 27.64 17.04 -11.81
N ASP A 64 26.92 16.11 -12.44
CA ASP A 64 25.56 16.32 -12.93
C ASP A 64 24.59 15.50 -12.07
N GLY A 65 23.43 16.06 -11.72
CA GLY A 65 22.46 15.34 -10.90
C GLY A 65 21.24 16.15 -10.53
N PHE A 66 20.49 15.66 -9.55
CA PHE A 66 19.27 16.28 -9.03
C PHE A 66 19.46 16.77 -7.60
N VAL A 67 18.91 17.94 -7.29
CA VAL A 67 18.91 18.51 -5.94
C VAL A 67 17.95 17.73 -5.06
N ARG A 68 18.48 16.92 -4.14
CA ARG A 68 17.71 16.17 -3.14
C ARG A 68 17.30 17.03 -1.95
N SER A 69 18.16 17.96 -1.55
CA SER A 69 17.83 18.95 -0.54
C SER A 69 18.61 20.24 -0.72
N LEU A 70 18.04 21.35 -0.28
CA LEU A 70 18.66 22.67 -0.38
C LEU A 70 18.45 23.43 0.93
N ARG A 71 19.54 23.86 1.56
CA ARG A 71 19.52 24.68 2.78
C ARG A 71 20.20 26.01 2.48
N LYS A 72 19.43 27.10 2.43
CA LYS A 72 19.94 28.46 2.19
C LYS A 72 20.15 29.17 3.53
N GLN A 73 21.37 29.64 3.79
CA GLN A 73 21.70 30.50 4.93
C GLN A 73 22.13 31.89 4.44
N LYS A 74 22.35 32.85 5.35
CA LYS A 74 22.67 34.25 4.98
C LYS A 74 23.94 34.41 4.13
N ARG A 75 24.94 33.55 4.31
CA ARG A 75 26.26 33.66 3.64
C ARG A 75 26.64 32.45 2.77
N VAL A 76 25.91 31.35 2.88
CA VAL A 76 26.24 30.08 2.23
C VAL A 76 24.96 29.29 2.00
N ALA A 77 24.94 28.46 0.96
CA ALA A 77 23.90 27.48 0.72
C ALA A 77 24.51 26.09 0.60
N PHE A 78 23.80 25.08 1.10
CA PHE A 78 24.19 23.68 1.02
C PHE A 78 23.17 22.94 0.17
N ALA A 79 23.60 22.42 -0.98
CA ALA A 79 22.80 21.56 -1.83
C ALA A 79 23.27 20.11 -1.69
N THR A 80 22.33 19.20 -1.51
CA THR A 80 22.59 17.76 -1.52
C THR A 80 22.23 17.22 -2.89
N ILE A 81 23.20 16.67 -3.61
CA ILE A 81 23.09 16.25 -5.00
C ILE A 81 23.08 14.72 -5.09
N SER A 82 22.16 14.19 -5.88
CA SER A 82 22.06 12.76 -6.19
C SER A 82 21.92 12.56 -7.69
N ASP A 83 22.64 11.61 -8.25
CA ASP A 83 22.56 11.21 -9.66
C ASP A 83 21.98 9.80 -9.84
N GLY A 84 21.60 9.13 -8.73
CA GLY A 84 21.11 7.75 -8.73
C GLY A 84 22.18 6.67 -8.71
N SER A 85 23.47 7.02 -8.83
CA SER A 85 24.59 6.05 -8.80
C SER A 85 24.79 5.41 -7.43
N THR A 86 24.37 6.09 -6.35
CA THR A 86 24.44 5.64 -4.96
C THR A 86 23.31 6.23 -4.11
N VAL A 87 23.04 5.62 -2.95
CA VAL A 87 22.09 6.14 -1.93
C VAL A 87 22.66 7.41 -1.28
N SER A 88 23.97 7.43 -1.09
CA SER A 88 24.71 8.54 -0.49
C SER A 88 24.71 9.74 -1.42
N ALA A 89 24.33 10.89 -0.92
CA ALA A 89 24.29 12.10 -1.73
C ALA A 89 25.52 12.99 -1.45
N LEU A 90 26.00 13.64 -2.49
CA LEU A 90 27.13 14.57 -2.43
C LEU A 90 26.67 15.92 -1.88
N GLN A 91 27.38 16.49 -0.91
CA GLN A 91 27.14 17.87 -0.48
C GLN A 91 27.93 18.84 -1.37
N ALA A 92 27.22 19.80 -1.95
CA ALA A 92 27.77 20.94 -2.66
C ALA A 92 27.55 22.22 -1.83
N VAL A 93 28.63 22.98 -1.64
CA VAL A 93 28.64 24.28 -0.99
C VAL A 93 28.55 25.36 -2.07
N LEU A 94 27.51 26.18 -1.98
CA LEU A 94 27.13 27.19 -2.97
C LEU A 94 27.06 28.58 -2.32
N THR A 95 27.18 29.64 -3.11
CA THR A 95 26.77 30.98 -2.67
C THR A 95 25.25 31.14 -2.69
N PRO A 96 24.65 32.06 -1.90
CA PRO A 96 23.22 32.34 -1.96
C PRO A 96 22.71 32.71 -3.37
N GLU A 97 23.54 33.38 -4.16
CA GLU A 97 23.25 33.78 -5.55
C GLU A 97 23.19 32.56 -6.48
N GLN A 98 24.18 31.66 -6.39
CA GLN A 98 24.20 30.41 -7.16
C GLN A 98 23.00 29.51 -6.81
N ALA A 99 22.53 29.55 -5.57
CA ALA A 99 21.40 28.76 -5.09
C ALA A 99 20.03 29.43 -5.32
N LYS A 100 19.97 30.66 -5.86
CA LYS A 100 18.75 31.47 -5.90
C LYS A 100 17.60 30.74 -6.60
N GLU A 101 17.84 30.23 -7.80
CA GLU A 101 16.85 29.60 -8.68
C GLU A 101 16.71 28.08 -8.44
N LEU A 102 17.52 27.50 -7.55
CA LEU A 102 17.47 26.08 -7.26
C LEU A 102 16.35 25.75 -6.28
N SER A 103 15.72 24.60 -6.51
CA SER A 103 14.72 23.97 -5.67
C SER A 103 14.98 22.46 -5.54
N VAL A 104 14.35 21.80 -4.57
CA VAL A 104 14.35 20.32 -4.49
C VAL A 104 13.77 19.76 -5.79
N GLY A 105 14.42 18.77 -6.40
CA GLY A 105 14.03 18.18 -7.68
C GLY A 105 14.66 18.84 -8.92
N SER A 106 15.31 20.00 -8.77
CA SER A 106 16.00 20.67 -9.90
C SER A 106 17.15 19.83 -10.43
N ALA A 107 17.30 19.76 -11.75
CA ALA A 107 18.46 19.15 -12.41
C ALA A 107 19.58 20.19 -12.52
N VAL A 108 20.79 19.83 -12.11
CA VAL A 108 21.93 20.74 -12.00
C VAL A 108 23.20 20.13 -12.55
N LYS A 109 24.06 21.00 -13.10
CA LYS A 109 25.47 20.75 -13.40
C LYS A 109 26.31 21.64 -12.51
N ILE A 110 27.17 21.04 -11.69
CA ILE A 110 28.00 21.76 -10.71
C ILE A 110 29.47 21.46 -10.97
N THR A 111 30.27 22.51 -11.17
CA THR A 111 31.73 22.43 -11.27
C THR A 111 32.34 23.16 -10.08
N GLY A 112 33.25 22.51 -9.35
CA GLY A 112 33.83 23.06 -8.13
C GLY A 112 35.07 22.32 -7.63
N LYS A 113 35.68 22.82 -6.55
CA LYS A 113 36.81 22.14 -5.89
C LYS A 113 36.30 21.05 -4.96
N TRP A 114 36.85 19.86 -5.07
CA TRP A 114 36.63 18.78 -4.12
C TRP A 114 37.55 18.98 -2.91
N LEU A 115 36.97 19.26 -1.73
CA LEU A 115 37.74 19.60 -0.53
C LEU A 115 37.31 18.75 0.68
N PRO A 116 38.23 18.42 1.60
CA PRO A 116 37.86 17.76 2.86
C PRO A 116 36.88 18.60 3.66
N SER A 117 35.85 17.95 4.20
CA SER A 117 34.90 18.60 5.10
C SER A 117 35.59 19.00 6.41
N PRO A 118 35.12 20.04 7.11
CA PRO A 118 35.62 20.38 8.44
C PRO A 118 35.52 19.22 9.44
N ALA A 119 36.46 19.15 10.38
CA ALA A 119 36.50 18.11 11.41
C ALA A 119 35.17 17.99 12.17
N GLY A 120 34.70 16.75 12.37
CA GLY A 120 33.44 16.44 13.08
C GLY A 120 32.17 16.47 12.20
N LYS A 121 32.29 16.56 10.88
CA LYS A 121 31.17 16.36 9.94
C LYS A 121 31.06 14.89 9.50
N GLU A 122 29.84 14.45 9.24
CA GLU A 122 29.54 13.06 8.82
C GLU A 122 30.10 12.70 7.43
N GLN A 123 30.31 13.69 6.56
CA GLN A 123 30.84 13.48 5.22
C GLN A 123 32.33 13.81 5.16
N SER A 124 33.13 12.98 4.50
CA SER A 124 34.58 13.17 4.38
C SER A 124 34.97 14.39 3.53
N HIS A 125 34.23 14.65 2.46
CA HIS A 125 34.51 15.72 1.49
C HIS A 125 33.22 16.41 1.03
N GLU A 126 33.36 17.63 0.54
CA GLU A 126 32.29 18.44 -0.03
C GLU A 126 32.78 19.19 -1.29
N LEU A 127 31.85 19.45 -2.21
CA LEU A 127 32.15 20.14 -3.48
C LEU A 127 31.89 21.64 -3.32
N HIS A 128 32.96 22.44 -3.31
CA HIS A 128 32.89 23.90 -3.24
C HIS A 128 32.67 24.46 -4.65
N ALA A 129 31.43 24.85 -4.95
CA ALA A 129 31.01 25.17 -6.30
C ALA A 129 31.58 26.49 -6.81
N HIS A 130 32.25 26.44 -7.97
CA HIS A 130 32.64 27.61 -8.75
C HIS A 130 31.53 28.01 -9.73
N THR A 131 30.98 27.01 -10.43
CA THR A 131 29.94 27.19 -11.45
C THR A 131 28.78 26.27 -11.15
N VAL A 132 27.55 26.81 -11.17
CA VAL A 132 26.31 26.06 -11.03
C VAL A 132 25.41 26.43 -12.20
N ARG A 133 24.96 25.42 -12.94
CA ARG A 133 24.01 25.59 -14.04
C ARG A 133 22.76 24.77 -13.76
N ALA A 134 21.61 25.42 -13.70
CA ALA A 134 20.32 24.74 -13.72
C ALA A 134 20.10 24.17 -15.14
N MET A 135 20.03 22.85 -15.24
CA MET A 135 19.79 22.13 -16.49
C MET A 135 18.29 21.91 -16.71
N GLY A 136 17.54 21.80 -15.61
CA GLY A 136 16.08 21.69 -15.61
C GLY A 136 15.53 22.25 -14.31
N ASN A 137 14.65 23.24 -14.45
CA ASN A 137 14.01 23.88 -13.30
C ASN A 137 12.96 22.95 -12.70
N ASN A 138 12.70 23.07 -11.41
CA ASN A 138 11.61 22.37 -10.75
C ASN A 138 10.79 23.34 -9.90
N ASP A 139 9.47 23.27 -10.01
CA ASP A 139 8.59 24.03 -9.14
C ASP A 139 8.38 23.28 -7.83
N SER A 140 8.93 23.81 -6.74
CA SER A 140 8.78 23.21 -5.42
C SER A 140 7.35 23.20 -4.89
N ALA A 141 6.43 24.03 -5.43
CA ALA A 141 5.04 24.04 -4.97
C ALA A 141 4.25 22.83 -5.50
N THR A 142 4.53 22.42 -6.74
CA THR A 142 3.82 21.34 -7.44
C THR A 142 4.56 20.00 -7.41
N TYR A 143 5.86 19.98 -7.10
CA TYR A 143 6.63 18.75 -7.05
C TYR A 143 6.11 17.78 -5.98
N PRO A 144 5.70 16.55 -6.33
CA PRO A 144 5.03 15.67 -5.38
C PRO A 144 6.01 15.05 -4.36
N ILE A 145 7.28 14.83 -4.74
CA ILE A 145 8.29 14.22 -3.87
C ILE A 145 9.02 15.29 -3.05
N GLN A 146 8.29 15.89 -2.11
CA GLN A 146 8.87 16.83 -1.16
C GLN A 146 9.85 16.15 -0.20
N LYS A 147 10.73 16.93 0.44
CA LYS A 147 11.67 16.44 1.49
C LYS A 147 10.92 16.18 2.81
N LYS A 148 9.99 15.22 2.78
CA LYS A 148 9.27 14.67 3.92
C LYS A 148 9.14 13.16 3.73
N TYR A 149 8.71 12.47 4.78
CA TYR A 149 8.36 11.06 4.66
C TYR A 149 7.13 10.91 3.76
N HIS A 150 7.14 9.87 2.94
CA HIS A 150 6.02 9.48 2.08
C HIS A 150 5.78 7.99 2.29
N THR A 151 4.52 7.61 2.44
CA THR A 151 4.16 6.20 2.59
C THR A 151 4.45 5.42 1.30
N PRO A 152 4.79 4.12 1.37
CA PRO A 152 4.93 3.28 0.18
C PRO A 152 3.69 3.34 -0.73
N GLU A 153 2.50 3.39 -0.16
CA GLU A 153 1.21 3.48 -0.86
C GLU A 153 1.12 4.75 -1.69
N TYR A 154 1.49 5.91 -1.12
CA TYR A 154 1.53 7.17 -1.87
C TYR A 154 2.58 7.10 -2.99
N LEU A 155 3.76 6.55 -2.72
CA LEU A 155 4.81 6.43 -3.73
C LEU A 155 4.41 5.50 -4.89
N ARG A 156 3.58 4.49 -4.64
CA ARG A 156 2.97 3.67 -5.70
C ARG A 156 2.02 4.47 -6.59
N THR A 157 1.47 5.61 -6.16
CA THR A 157 0.69 6.49 -7.07
C THR A 157 1.57 7.28 -8.05
N LEU A 158 2.89 7.31 -7.81
CA LEU A 158 3.87 8.08 -8.58
C LEU A 158 4.99 7.18 -9.14
N PRO A 159 4.67 6.11 -9.88
CA PRO A 159 5.68 5.14 -10.33
C PRO A 159 6.79 5.77 -11.18
N HIS A 160 6.44 6.79 -11.98
CA HIS A 160 7.36 7.52 -12.85
C HIS A 160 8.36 8.43 -12.10
N LEU A 161 8.09 8.79 -10.84
CA LEU A 161 8.98 9.65 -10.03
C LEU A 161 9.59 8.92 -8.83
N ARG A 162 8.94 7.87 -8.30
CA ARG A 162 9.39 7.17 -7.08
C ARG A 162 10.81 6.64 -7.19
N SER A 163 11.24 6.21 -8.38
CA SER A 163 12.58 5.70 -8.65
C SER A 163 13.70 6.72 -8.41
N ARG A 164 13.38 8.02 -8.30
CA ARG A 164 14.33 9.07 -7.91
C ARG A 164 14.65 9.08 -6.42
N LEU A 165 13.85 8.40 -5.60
CA LEU A 165 14.13 8.24 -4.18
C LEU A 165 15.28 7.27 -3.95
N PRO A 166 16.10 7.48 -2.91
CA PRO A 166 17.32 6.69 -2.69
C PRO A 166 17.08 5.19 -2.52
N ILE A 167 16.02 4.81 -1.80
CA ILE A 167 15.69 3.39 -1.60
C ILE A 167 15.20 2.76 -2.90
N ASN A 168 14.36 3.45 -3.67
CA ASN A 168 13.85 2.92 -4.94
C ASN A 168 14.94 2.85 -6.03
N SER A 169 15.85 3.83 -6.08
CA SER A 169 17.01 3.75 -7.00
C SER A 169 17.99 2.65 -6.58
N LEU A 170 18.12 2.37 -5.28
CA LEU A 170 18.86 1.21 -4.78
C LEU A 170 18.21 -0.11 -5.22
N LEU A 171 16.89 -0.26 -5.10
CA LEU A 171 16.17 -1.45 -5.58
C LEU A 171 16.33 -1.65 -7.09
N LEU A 172 16.31 -0.57 -7.87
CA LEU A 172 16.55 -0.64 -9.31
C LEU A 172 17.97 -1.14 -9.65
N ARG A 173 18.99 -0.64 -8.95
CA ARG A 173 20.38 -1.11 -9.09
C ARG A 173 20.54 -2.55 -8.61
N LEU A 174 19.89 -2.93 -7.51
CA LEU A 174 19.86 -4.30 -7.03
C LEU A 174 19.27 -5.23 -8.08
N ARG A 175 18.11 -4.90 -8.66
CA ARG A 175 17.51 -5.68 -9.76
C ARG A 175 18.50 -5.88 -10.90
N SER A 176 19.14 -4.81 -11.36
CA SER A 176 20.14 -4.89 -12.44
C SER A 176 21.33 -5.78 -12.08
N GLN A 177 21.81 -5.71 -10.84
CA GLN A 177 22.88 -6.59 -10.36
C GLN A 177 22.43 -8.05 -10.32
N LEU A 178 21.24 -8.34 -9.78
CA LEU A 178 20.74 -9.72 -9.70
C LEU A 178 20.57 -10.34 -11.09
N ILE A 179 20.07 -9.59 -12.08
CA ILE A 179 19.97 -10.08 -13.48
C ILE A 179 21.35 -10.47 -14.02
N ARG A 180 22.36 -9.61 -13.81
CA ARG A 180 23.74 -9.89 -14.22
C ARG A 180 24.29 -11.12 -13.51
N ASP A 181 24.10 -11.21 -12.19
CA ASP A 181 24.64 -12.30 -11.37
C ASP A 181 23.97 -13.64 -11.75
N SER A 182 22.65 -13.67 -11.99
CA SER A 182 21.95 -14.83 -12.57
C SER A 182 22.47 -15.20 -13.95
N THR A 183 22.68 -14.22 -14.83
CA THR A 183 23.21 -14.46 -16.18
C THR A 183 24.61 -15.09 -16.12
N ASN A 184 25.48 -14.59 -15.25
CA ASN A 184 26.82 -15.15 -15.04
C ASN A 184 26.75 -16.57 -14.48
N PHE A 185 25.89 -16.83 -13.49
CA PHE A 185 25.72 -18.16 -12.91
C PHE A 185 25.37 -19.22 -13.97
N PHE A 186 24.40 -18.89 -14.85
CA PHE A 186 23.96 -19.76 -15.92
C PHE A 186 25.01 -19.90 -17.03
N HIS A 187 25.68 -18.80 -17.38
CA HIS A 187 26.79 -18.81 -18.34
C HIS A 187 27.93 -19.73 -17.89
N ASP A 188 28.35 -19.62 -16.62
CA ASP A 188 29.42 -20.42 -16.02
C ASP A 188 29.08 -21.94 -16.03
N ARG A 189 27.79 -22.28 -16.13
CA ARG A 189 27.27 -23.67 -16.16
C ARG A 189 26.80 -24.12 -17.54
N GLN A 190 27.11 -23.33 -18.57
CA GLN A 190 26.79 -23.60 -19.98
C GLN A 190 25.28 -23.71 -20.27
N PHE A 191 24.44 -22.99 -19.50
CA PHE A 191 23.03 -22.84 -19.85
C PHE A 191 22.89 -21.80 -20.97
N ILE A 192 22.05 -22.11 -21.95
CA ILE A 192 21.74 -21.19 -23.06
C ILE A 192 20.56 -20.32 -22.67
N GLN A 193 20.73 -19.00 -22.75
CA GLN A 193 19.61 -18.08 -22.57
C GLN A 193 18.69 -18.15 -23.78
N THR A 194 17.39 -18.25 -23.54
CA THR A 194 16.37 -18.31 -24.60
C THR A 194 15.24 -17.32 -24.31
N HIS A 195 14.37 -17.09 -25.29
CA HIS A 195 13.23 -16.19 -25.17
C HIS A 195 11.96 -16.87 -25.72
N PRO A 196 11.31 -17.71 -24.91
CA PRO A 196 10.07 -18.37 -25.31
C PRO A 196 8.92 -17.37 -25.56
N PRO A 197 7.87 -17.78 -26.28
CA PRO A 197 6.76 -16.88 -26.63
C PRO A 197 5.95 -16.46 -25.40
N ILE A 198 5.58 -15.18 -25.37
CA ILE A 198 4.69 -14.62 -24.34
C ILE A 198 3.22 -14.88 -24.69
N ILE A 199 2.87 -14.88 -25.98
CA ILE A 199 1.52 -15.20 -26.46
C ILE A 199 1.48 -16.69 -26.78
N THR A 200 0.63 -17.43 -26.07
CA THR A 200 0.55 -18.90 -26.12
C THR A 200 -0.89 -19.38 -26.35
N SER A 201 -1.07 -20.62 -26.80
CA SER A 201 -2.39 -21.29 -26.83
C SER A 201 -2.66 -22.18 -25.62
N SER A 202 -1.69 -22.32 -24.71
CA SER A 202 -1.76 -23.22 -23.57
C SER A 202 -1.65 -22.45 -22.25
N ASP A 203 -2.40 -22.90 -21.26
CA ASP A 203 -2.32 -22.44 -19.86
C ASP A 203 -1.08 -23.02 -19.14
N CYS A 204 -0.31 -23.95 -19.71
CA CYS A 204 0.89 -24.57 -19.10
C CYS A 204 0.64 -25.36 -17.80
N GLU A 205 -0.06 -24.78 -16.81
CA GLU A 205 -0.35 -25.35 -15.49
C GLU A 205 -1.73 -26.01 -15.41
N GLY A 206 -2.66 -25.66 -16.31
CA GLY A 206 -3.94 -26.37 -16.49
C GLY A 206 -4.98 -26.14 -15.39
N ALA A 207 -4.83 -25.07 -14.59
CA ALA A 207 -5.68 -24.79 -13.43
C ALA A 207 -5.88 -23.29 -13.15
N GLY A 208 -5.39 -22.40 -14.02
CA GLY A 208 -5.34 -20.96 -13.75
C GLY A 208 -6.31 -20.12 -14.59
N GLU A 209 -6.77 -19.00 -14.03
CA GLU A 209 -7.34 -17.93 -14.87
C GLU A 209 -6.20 -17.31 -15.71
N VAL A 210 -6.39 -17.26 -17.04
CA VAL A 210 -5.42 -16.69 -18.00
C VAL A 210 -5.94 -15.44 -18.67
N PHE A 211 -5.06 -14.48 -18.96
CA PHE A 211 -5.43 -13.32 -19.76
C PHE A 211 -5.58 -13.71 -21.23
N THR A 212 -6.74 -13.44 -21.82
CA THR A 212 -7.01 -13.71 -23.24
C THR A 212 -6.61 -12.52 -24.11
N VAL A 213 -5.87 -12.78 -25.19
CA VAL A 213 -5.42 -11.78 -26.16
C VAL A 213 -6.42 -11.71 -27.32
N THR A 214 -7.02 -10.55 -27.51
CA THR A 214 -7.92 -10.26 -28.64
C THR A 214 -7.50 -8.97 -29.33
N VAL A 215 -7.71 -8.89 -30.64
CA VAL A 215 -7.53 -7.67 -31.43
C VAL A 215 -8.93 -7.26 -31.85
N ASP A 216 -9.42 -6.15 -31.33
CA ASP A 216 -10.71 -5.60 -31.75
C ASP A 216 -10.45 -4.58 -32.87
N SER A 217 -10.88 -4.90 -34.09
CA SER A 217 -10.96 -3.94 -35.19
C SER A 217 -12.18 -3.06 -34.99
N GLU A 218 -11.94 -1.91 -34.34
CA GLU A 218 -12.69 -0.65 -34.22
C GLU A 218 -14.22 -0.60 -34.45
N SER A 219 -14.88 0.13 -33.54
CA SER A 219 -16.12 0.90 -33.75
C SER A 219 -17.40 0.10 -33.95
N GLU A 220 -18.19 0.01 -32.87
CA GLU A 220 -19.60 -0.34 -32.91
C GLU A 220 -20.35 0.50 -33.96
N THR A 221 -20.67 -0.12 -35.11
CA THR A 221 -21.77 0.35 -35.95
C THR A 221 -23.02 -0.39 -35.50
N LYS A 222 -24.02 0.39 -35.11
CA LYS A 222 -25.31 -0.03 -34.54
C LYS A 222 -25.98 -1.15 -35.32
N GLY A 223 -26.45 -2.15 -34.57
CA GLY A 223 -27.63 -2.95 -34.86
C GLY A 223 -27.55 -3.88 -36.07
N ILE A 224 -27.23 -5.15 -35.83
CA ILE A 224 -27.79 -6.29 -36.58
C ILE A 224 -27.88 -7.50 -35.64
N THR A 225 -28.96 -8.24 -35.84
CA THR A 225 -29.43 -9.44 -35.16
C THR A 225 -28.39 -10.54 -34.90
N LYS A 226 -28.66 -11.26 -33.81
CA LYS A 226 -27.97 -12.40 -33.21
C LYS A 226 -27.87 -13.64 -34.12
N LEU A 227 -27.20 -13.53 -35.26
CA LEU A 227 -26.81 -14.68 -36.08
C LEU A 227 -25.47 -14.37 -36.77
N GLU A 228 -24.45 -15.15 -36.42
CA GLU A 228 -23.19 -15.31 -37.16
C GLU A 228 -22.44 -14.03 -37.55
N SER A 229 -21.74 -13.42 -36.59
CA SER A 229 -20.48 -12.75 -36.93
C SER A 229 -19.33 -13.56 -36.34
N THR A 230 -18.75 -14.41 -37.17
CA THR A 230 -17.35 -14.80 -37.09
C THR A 230 -16.53 -13.51 -37.21
N LYS A 231 -16.43 -12.73 -36.11
CA LYS A 231 -15.39 -11.69 -36.01
C LYS A 231 -14.08 -12.40 -36.32
N GLU A 232 -13.40 -11.99 -37.38
CA GLU A 232 -12.06 -12.48 -37.71
C GLU A 232 -11.16 -12.24 -36.50
N ARG A 233 -11.00 -13.27 -35.67
CA ARG A 233 -10.00 -13.25 -34.60
C ARG A 233 -8.65 -13.12 -35.29
N PHE A 234 -7.81 -12.17 -34.85
CA PHE A 234 -6.44 -12.01 -35.38
C PHE A 234 -5.67 -13.34 -35.38
N PHE A 235 -5.86 -14.14 -34.33
CA PHE A 235 -5.44 -15.53 -34.30
C PHE A 235 -6.61 -16.46 -34.63
N ARG A 236 -6.37 -17.47 -35.47
CA ARG A 236 -7.36 -18.50 -35.86
C ARG A 236 -7.93 -19.27 -34.65
N SER A 237 -7.22 -19.27 -33.53
CA SER A 237 -7.64 -19.85 -32.25
C SER A 237 -7.50 -18.80 -31.13
N PRO A 238 -8.18 -18.95 -29.99
CA PRO A 238 -7.87 -18.18 -28.78
C PRO A 238 -6.38 -18.24 -28.45
N LYS A 239 -5.82 -17.13 -28.00
CA LYS A 239 -4.45 -17.01 -27.49
C LYS A 239 -4.46 -16.28 -26.16
N TYR A 240 -3.48 -16.59 -25.33
CA TYR A 240 -3.38 -16.16 -23.95
C TYR A 240 -2.00 -15.57 -23.67
N LEU A 241 -1.89 -14.76 -22.63
CA LEU A 241 -0.59 -14.40 -22.07
C LEU A 241 -0.08 -15.56 -21.22
N THR A 242 1.20 -15.88 -21.38
CA THR A 242 1.79 -17.07 -20.75
C THR A 242 1.87 -16.95 -19.24
N VAL A 243 1.51 -18.01 -18.53
CA VAL A 243 1.68 -18.12 -17.06
C VAL A 243 3.06 -18.69 -16.69
N SER A 244 3.72 -19.38 -17.63
CA SER A 244 5.04 -19.99 -17.49
C SER A 244 5.58 -20.33 -18.88
N THR A 245 6.89 -20.23 -19.08
CA THR A 245 7.52 -20.63 -20.35
C THR A 245 8.00 -22.08 -20.38
N GLN A 246 7.78 -22.82 -19.30
CA GLN A 246 8.32 -24.16 -19.05
C GLN A 246 8.16 -25.12 -20.22
N LEU A 247 6.95 -25.30 -20.76
CA LEU A 247 6.72 -26.29 -21.84
C LEU A 247 7.62 -26.02 -23.07
N HIS A 248 7.88 -24.75 -23.37
CA HIS A 248 8.75 -24.37 -24.48
C HIS A 248 10.23 -24.55 -24.12
N LEU A 249 10.61 -24.32 -22.86
CA LEU A 249 11.96 -24.60 -22.39
C LEU A 249 12.28 -26.10 -22.47
N GLU A 250 11.30 -26.99 -22.23
CA GLU A 250 11.49 -28.44 -22.40
C GLU A 250 11.86 -28.79 -23.85
N ALA A 251 11.20 -28.18 -24.84
CA ALA A 251 11.55 -28.38 -26.24
C ALA A 251 12.96 -27.86 -26.59
N LEU A 252 13.31 -26.68 -26.09
CA LEU A 252 14.61 -26.07 -26.35
C LEU A 252 15.74 -26.81 -25.62
N ALA A 253 15.50 -27.29 -24.41
CA ALA A 253 16.45 -28.08 -23.63
C ALA A 253 16.86 -29.36 -24.38
N GLN A 254 15.92 -30.04 -25.05
CA GLN A 254 16.27 -31.22 -25.85
C GLN A 254 17.22 -30.92 -27.02
N SER A 255 17.31 -29.66 -27.45
CA SER A 255 18.21 -29.24 -28.54
C SER A 255 19.63 -28.91 -28.07
N VAL A 256 19.77 -28.30 -26.88
CA VAL A 256 21.06 -27.76 -26.38
C VAL A 256 21.43 -28.22 -24.97
N GLY A 257 20.72 -29.19 -24.43
CA GLY A 257 20.93 -29.79 -23.12
C GLY A 257 20.39 -28.95 -21.96
N LYS A 258 20.74 -27.65 -21.87
CA LYS A 258 20.39 -26.78 -20.75
C LYS A 258 19.99 -25.39 -21.22
N VAL A 259 18.82 -24.92 -20.79
CA VAL A 259 18.30 -23.61 -21.15
C VAL A 259 17.77 -22.86 -19.94
N TRP A 260 17.76 -21.53 -20.04
CA TRP A 260 17.09 -20.69 -19.06
C TRP A 260 16.48 -19.46 -19.73
N THR A 261 15.56 -18.81 -19.03
CA THR A 261 15.00 -17.51 -19.42
C THR A 261 14.69 -16.68 -18.19
N LEU A 262 14.60 -15.37 -18.41
CA LEU A 262 14.01 -14.41 -17.48
C LEU A 262 12.91 -13.68 -18.25
N SER A 263 11.66 -14.11 -18.06
CA SER A 263 10.53 -13.67 -18.88
C SER A 263 9.44 -13.03 -18.02
N PRO A 264 8.71 -12.03 -18.54
CA PRO A 264 7.45 -11.62 -17.93
C PRO A 264 6.42 -12.75 -18.09
N ILE A 265 5.73 -13.06 -17.01
CA ILE A 265 4.62 -14.02 -16.98
C ILE A 265 3.40 -13.34 -16.35
N PHE A 266 2.23 -13.92 -16.62
CA PHE A 266 0.96 -13.30 -16.30
C PHE A 266 0.05 -14.25 -15.53
N ARG A 267 -0.57 -13.78 -14.45
CA ARG A 267 -1.57 -14.51 -13.68
C ARG A 267 -2.83 -13.66 -13.60
N ALA A 268 -3.97 -14.19 -14.03
CA ALA A 268 -5.24 -13.45 -13.97
C ALA A 268 -5.99 -13.64 -12.65
N GLU A 269 -5.34 -14.18 -11.62
CA GLU A 269 -5.93 -14.37 -10.29
C GLU A 269 -6.42 -13.05 -9.68
N LYS A 270 -7.64 -13.05 -9.14
CA LYS A 270 -8.20 -11.90 -8.40
C LYS A 270 -7.66 -11.85 -6.97
N SER A 271 -6.35 -11.58 -6.84
CA SER A 271 -5.64 -11.58 -5.56
C SER A 271 -4.93 -10.25 -5.29
N ASP A 272 -5.50 -9.42 -4.42
CA ASP A 272 -4.91 -8.13 -4.01
C ASP A 272 -4.12 -8.29 -2.69
N THR A 273 -3.02 -9.05 -2.72
CA THR A 273 -2.12 -9.23 -1.57
C THR A 273 -0.76 -8.58 -1.81
N PRO A 274 0.03 -8.25 -0.78
CA PRO A 274 1.38 -7.69 -0.96
C PRO A 274 2.37 -8.65 -1.63
N ARG A 275 1.99 -9.91 -1.88
CA ARG A 275 2.83 -10.98 -2.48
C ARG A 275 2.43 -11.36 -3.91
N HIS A 276 1.28 -10.88 -4.41
CA HIS A 276 0.76 -11.21 -5.74
C HIS A 276 0.88 -10.02 -6.71
N LEU A 277 1.14 -10.35 -7.98
CA LEU A 277 1.18 -9.45 -9.13
C LEU A 277 0.53 -10.17 -10.31
N SER A 278 -0.16 -9.43 -11.17
CA SER A 278 -0.68 -9.98 -12.42
C SER A 278 0.37 -10.03 -13.52
N GLU A 279 1.38 -9.16 -13.47
CA GLU A 279 2.60 -9.24 -14.28
C GLU A 279 3.83 -9.28 -13.37
N PHE A 280 4.62 -10.35 -13.48
CA PHE A 280 5.89 -10.47 -12.77
C PHE A 280 6.92 -11.21 -13.61
N TYR A 281 8.19 -11.12 -13.23
CA TYR A 281 9.27 -11.80 -13.94
C TYR A 281 9.54 -13.14 -13.26
N MET A 282 9.52 -14.19 -14.07
CA MET A 282 9.92 -15.54 -13.67
C MET A 282 11.27 -15.85 -14.29
N LEU A 283 12.18 -16.36 -13.47
CA LEU A 283 13.42 -16.96 -13.92
C LEU A 283 13.18 -18.46 -13.99
N GLU A 284 13.21 -19.02 -15.20
CA GLU A 284 12.89 -20.42 -15.44
C GLU A 284 14.10 -21.09 -16.09
N ALA A 285 14.41 -22.31 -15.66
CA ALA A 285 15.49 -23.10 -16.23
C ALA A 285 15.06 -24.56 -16.40
N GLU A 286 15.49 -25.16 -17.50
CA GLU A 286 15.16 -26.53 -17.88
C GLU A 286 16.41 -27.23 -18.43
N PHE A 287 16.62 -28.47 -18.05
CA PHE A 287 17.80 -29.21 -18.48
C PHE A 287 17.55 -30.72 -18.55
N CYS A 288 18.15 -31.32 -19.58
CA CYS A 288 18.03 -32.73 -19.93
C CYS A 288 19.07 -33.61 -19.22
N PHE A 289 18.83 -34.91 -19.25
CA PHE A 289 19.67 -35.96 -18.65
C PHE A 289 19.80 -35.81 -17.14
N VAL A 290 18.68 -35.49 -16.49
CA VAL A 290 18.53 -35.39 -15.04
C VAL A 290 17.64 -36.53 -14.60
N GLU A 291 18.08 -37.32 -13.62
CA GLU A 291 17.32 -38.48 -13.16
C GLU A 291 16.63 -38.25 -11.80
N ASP A 292 17.15 -37.32 -11.00
CA ASP A 292 16.66 -37.03 -9.65
C ASP A 292 16.32 -35.55 -9.47
N VAL A 293 15.19 -35.27 -8.82
CA VAL A 293 14.78 -33.92 -8.42
C VAL A 293 15.82 -33.24 -7.50
N ASN A 294 16.64 -34.03 -6.80
CA ASN A 294 17.76 -33.54 -6.01
C ASN A 294 18.77 -32.73 -6.83
N ASP A 295 19.04 -33.13 -8.07
CA ASP A 295 19.95 -32.39 -8.96
C ASP A 295 19.35 -31.01 -9.31
N VAL A 296 18.02 -30.94 -9.45
CA VAL A 296 17.30 -29.69 -9.70
C VAL A 296 17.36 -28.78 -8.47
N MET A 297 17.11 -29.32 -7.28
CA MET A 297 17.24 -28.59 -6.03
C MET A 297 18.67 -28.09 -5.79
N ASP A 298 19.69 -28.88 -6.15
CA ASP A 298 21.11 -28.50 -6.04
C ASP A 298 21.45 -27.29 -6.94
N VAL A 299 20.88 -27.22 -8.14
CA VAL A 299 21.03 -26.06 -9.03
C VAL A 299 20.36 -24.81 -8.45
N VAL A 300 19.13 -24.93 -7.93
CA VAL A 300 18.42 -23.81 -7.28
C VAL A 300 19.18 -23.30 -6.06
N GLU A 301 19.62 -24.21 -5.19
CA GLU A 301 20.40 -23.89 -4.01
C GLU A 301 21.71 -23.20 -4.39
N SER A 302 22.42 -23.72 -5.39
CA SER A 302 23.65 -23.12 -5.91
C SER A 302 23.43 -21.72 -6.49
N LEU A 303 22.34 -21.51 -7.24
CA LEU A 303 22.00 -20.23 -7.86
C LEU A 303 21.81 -19.15 -6.80
N LEU A 304 20.96 -19.43 -5.82
CA LEU A 304 20.61 -18.47 -4.78
C LEU A 304 21.78 -18.19 -3.82
N ARG A 305 22.59 -19.20 -3.54
CA ARG A 305 23.84 -19.08 -2.77
C ARG A 305 24.88 -18.24 -3.50
N ASP A 306 25.09 -18.46 -4.79
CA ASP A 306 26.01 -17.66 -5.62
C ASP A 306 25.56 -16.20 -5.68
N ILE A 307 24.28 -15.95 -5.92
CA ILE A 307 23.68 -14.60 -5.90
C ILE A 307 23.87 -13.93 -4.54
N SER A 308 23.54 -14.62 -3.44
CA SER A 308 23.67 -14.09 -2.08
C SER A 308 25.14 -13.76 -1.74
N SER A 309 26.07 -14.64 -2.09
CA SER A 309 27.50 -14.42 -1.89
C SER A 309 28.01 -13.21 -2.68
N ARG A 310 27.70 -13.11 -3.98
CA ARG A 310 28.07 -11.96 -4.81
C ARG A 310 27.45 -10.66 -4.31
N LEU A 311 26.21 -10.70 -3.83
CA LEU A 311 25.54 -9.55 -3.22
C LEU A 311 26.28 -9.09 -1.96
N GLN A 312 26.64 -9.99 -1.06
CA GLN A 312 27.35 -9.68 0.18
C GLN A 312 28.72 -9.04 -0.06
N HIS A 313 29.42 -9.43 -1.13
CA HIS A 313 30.69 -8.83 -1.54
C HIS A 313 30.55 -7.56 -2.39
N SER A 314 29.32 -7.12 -2.68
CA SER A 314 29.06 -5.93 -3.49
C SER A 314 28.91 -4.66 -2.66
N THR A 315 29.14 -3.51 -3.28
CA THR A 315 28.89 -2.19 -2.65
C THR A 315 27.40 -1.91 -2.40
N LEU A 316 26.49 -2.70 -3.00
CA LEU A 316 25.06 -2.62 -2.72
C LEU A 316 24.69 -3.23 -1.37
N SER A 317 25.47 -4.21 -0.88
CA SER A 317 25.27 -4.80 0.44
C SER A 317 25.35 -3.74 1.55
N GLU A 318 26.44 -2.96 1.57
CA GLU A 318 26.61 -1.86 2.53
C GLU A 318 25.48 -0.83 2.43
N GLN A 319 25.05 -0.49 1.21
CA GLN A 319 23.98 0.47 0.97
C GLN A 319 22.62 -0.05 1.45
N LEU A 320 22.30 -1.31 1.18
CA LEU A 320 21.07 -1.97 1.67
C LEU A 320 21.06 -2.00 3.19
N MET A 321 22.15 -2.46 3.82
CA MET A 321 22.26 -2.49 5.28
C MET A 321 22.03 -1.09 5.88
N SER A 322 22.73 -0.07 5.37
CA SER A 322 22.60 1.32 5.84
C SER A 322 21.18 1.90 5.67
N ALA A 323 20.46 1.49 4.62
CA ALA A 323 19.11 1.95 4.37
C ALA A 323 18.12 1.42 5.42
N TRP A 324 18.38 0.22 5.97
CA TRP A 324 17.58 -0.37 7.05
C TRP A 324 18.02 0.06 8.45
N SER A 325 19.28 0.43 8.65
CA SER A 325 19.75 1.01 9.92
C SER A 325 19.15 2.39 10.22
N SER A 326 18.86 3.17 9.18
CA SER A 326 18.46 4.58 9.28
C SER A 326 16.95 4.82 9.33
N ARG A 327 16.14 3.75 9.32
CA ARG A 327 14.68 3.84 9.34
C ARG A 327 14.17 3.92 10.80
N PRO A 328 13.24 4.83 11.14
CA PRO A 328 12.66 4.89 12.47
C PRO A 328 12.00 3.56 12.86
N GLN A 329 12.24 3.11 14.09
CA GLN A 329 11.81 1.81 14.62
C GLN A 329 10.27 1.65 14.73
N ASP A 330 9.53 2.75 14.68
CA ASP A 330 8.05 2.80 14.77
C ASP A 330 7.34 2.46 13.43
N GLN A 331 8.03 1.89 12.43
CA GLN A 331 7.46 1.55 11.13
C GLN A 331 7.25 0.04 10.97
N ASP A 332 5.98 -0.36 10.82
CA ASP A 332 5.34 -1.70 10.73
C ASP A 332 6.00 -2.84 9.92
N SER A 333 7.17 -2.64 9.31
CA SER A 333 7.77 -3.68 8.47
C SER A 333 8.48 -4.81 9.23
N GLY A 334 8.74 -4.68 10.54
CA GLY A 334 9.50 -5.65 11.34
C GLY A 334 10.96 -5.89 10.87
N MET A 335 11.33 -5.36 9.71
CA MET A 335 12.61 -5.56 9.04
C MET A 335 13.69 -4.68 9.65
N THR A 336 14.74 -5.31 10.16
CA THR A 336 15.94 -4.66 10.67
C THR A 336 17.17 -5.08 9.87
N GLN A 337 18.27 -4.34 10.05
CA GLN A 337 19.57 -4.73 9.50
C GLN A 337 19.96 -6.16 9.92
N ASP A 338 19.68 -6.54 11.17
CA ASP A 338 20.01 -7.85 11.71
C ASP A 338 19.17 -8.97 11.08
N ASN A 339 17.87 -8.73 10.85
CA ASN A 339 17.02 -9.70 10.16
C ASN A 339 17.46 -9.89 8.70
N LEU A 340 17.77 -8.80 7.99
CA LEU A 340 18.26 -8.88 6.61
C LEU A 340 19.60 -9.62 6.52
N ALA A 341 20.55 -9.31 7.41
CA ALA A 341 21.82 -10.02 7.51
C ALA A 341 21.63 -11.51 7.84
N THR A 342 20.64 -11.84 8.67
CA THR A 342 20.31 -13.23 9.02
C THR A 342 19.76 -13.99 7.82
N ARG A 343 18.88 -13.38 7.01
CA ARG A 343 18.38 -13.99 5.76
C ARG A 343 19.52 -14.34 4.81
N TRP A 344 20.46 -13.42 4.62
CA TRP A 344 21.61 -13.61 3.73
C TRP A 344 22.58 -14.67 4.26
N ARG A 345 22.79 -14.73 5.58
CA ARG A 345 23.54 -15.82 6.22
C ARG A 345 22.85 -17.17 6.04
N GLY A 346 21.52 -17.23 6.16
CA GLY A 346 20.74 -18.44 5.92
C GLY A 346 20.88 -18.99 4.50
N LEU A 347 20.88 -18.11 3.49
CA LEU A 347 21.15 -18.52 2.10
C LEU A 347 22.57 -19.09 1.92
N ASN A 348 23.53 -18.64 2.72
CA ASN A 348 24.91 -19.10 2.68
C ASN A 348 25.22 -20.20 3.71
N GLY A 349 24.23 -20.69 4.46
CA GLY A 349 24.40 -21.71 5.51
C GLY A 349 24.77 -23.07 4.95
N ASP A 350 24.73 -24.13 5.76
CA ASP A 350 24.98 -25.49 5.23
C ASP A 350 23.89 -25.93 4.23
N ARG A 351 23.95 -27.19 3.78
CA ARG A 351 22.95 -27.74 2.86
C ARG A 351 21.54 -27.53 3.43
N TRP A 352 20.64 -26.98 2.62
CA TRP A 352 19.29 -26.66 3.08
C TRP A 352 18.47 -27.92 3.40
N PRO A 353 17.65 -27.90 4.46
CA PRO A 353 16.77 -29.02 4.79
C PRO A 353 15.85 -29.38 3.63
N ARG A 354 15.67 -30.68 3.39
CA ARG A 354 14.72 -31.24 2.43
C ARG A 354 13.79 -32.17 3.19
N ILE A 355 12.50 -31.88 3.18
CA ILE A 355 11.48 -32.67 3.87
C ILE A 355 10.40 -33.08 2.88
N SER A 356 9.89 -34.30 2.99
CA SER A 356 8.75 -34.70 2.17
C SER A 356 7.49 -33.98 2.63
N TYR A 357 6.50 -33.81 1.74
CA TYR A 357 5.19 -33.27 2.07
C TYR A 357 4.53 -34.05 3.22
N LYS A 358 4.66 -35.38 3.22
CA LYS A 358 4.11 -36.26 4.26
C LYS A 358 4.73 -35.96 5.63
N ASP A 359 6.06 -35.79 5.67
CA ASP A 359 6.77 -35.42 6.89
C ASP A 359 6.43 -33.99 7.33
N ALA A 360 6.26 -33.07 6.38
CA ALA A 360 5.86 -31.70 6.66
C ALA A 360 4.47 -31.62 7.31
N ILE A 361 3.48 -32.35 6.77
CA ILE A 361 2.13 -32.45 7.37
C ILE A 361 2.20 -33.09 8.76
N THR A 362 2.96 -34.17 8.92
CA THR A 362 3.13 -34.83 10.22
C THR A 362 3.74 -33.87 11.24
N PHE A 363 4.77 -33.11 10.85
CA PHE A 363 5.40 -32.09 11.69
C PHE A 363 4.41 -31.00 12.13
N LEU A 364 3.58 -30.51 11.21
CA LEU A 364 2.55 -29.49 11.50
C LEU A 364 1.46 -30.03 12.44
N GLN A 365 1.00 -31.27 12.23
CA GLN A 365 0.03 -31.93 13.10
C GLN A 365 0.59 -32.17 14.50
N GLU A 366 1.86 -32.60 14.62
CA GLU A 366 2.53 -32.74 15.90
C GLU A 366 2.63 -31.41 16.65
N ALA A 367 3.03 -30.33 15.96
CA ALA A 367 3.11 -28.99 16.55
C ALA A 367 1.76 -28.50 17.10
N THR A 368 0.66 -28.84 16.40
CA THR A 368 -0.71 -28.52 16.82
C THR A 368 -1.13 -29.35 18.04
N SER A 369 -0.80 -30.64 18.06
CA SER A 369 -1.16 -31.58 19.15
C SER A 369 -0.47 -31.27 20.48
N ARG A 370 0.75 -30.72 20.45
CA ARG A 370 1.56 -30.43 21.64
C ARG A 370 1.22 -29.08 22.31
N GLN A 371 0.07 -28.45 21.98
CA GLN A 371 -0.40 -27.14 22.48
C GLN A 371 0.50 -25.93 22.15
N HIS A 372 1.45 -26.06 21.23
CA HIS A 372 2.40 -24.97 20.99
C HIS A 372 1.93 -23.93 19.98
N ILE A 373 1.02 -24.26 19.03
CA ILE A 373 0.57 -23.37 17.95
C ILE A 373 -0.86 -23.72 17.50
N HIS A 374 -1.65 -22.71 17.14
CA HIS A 374 -2.96 -22.83 16.49
C HIS A 374 -2.87 -22.32 15.05
N PHE A 375 -3.26 -23.14 14.08
CA PHE A 375 -3.40 -22.75 12.67
C PHE A 375 -4.87 -22.50 12.34
N ASP A 376 -5.16 -21.45 11.57
CA ASP A 376 -6.53 -21.14 11.15
C ASP A 376 -7.07 -22.21 10.18
N PHE A 377 -6.18 -22.77 9.36
CA PHE A 377 -6.43 -23.89 8.46
C PHE A 377 -5.77 -25.15 9.01
N PRO A 378 -6.49 -26.26 9.23
CA PRO A 378 -5.87 -27.48 9.74
C PRO A 378 -4.98 -28.14 8.68
N PRO A 379 -3.75 -28.57 9.03
CA PRO A 379 -2.86 -29.29 8.11
C PRO A 379 -3.41 -30.70 7.85
N THR A 380 -3.99 -30.92 6.66
CA THR A 380 -4.61 -32.19 6.26
C THR A 380 -3.87 -32.84 5.10
N LEU A 381 -3.69 -34.17 5.18
CA LEU A 381 -3.04 -34.94 4.13
C LEU A 381 -3.87 -34.87 2.84
N GLY A 382 -3.23 -34.56 1.71
CA GLY A 382 -3.86 -34.38 0.40
C GLY A 382 -4.23 -32.94 0.06
N SER A 383 -4.19 -32.02 1.04
CA SER A 383 -4.42 -30.58 0.80
C SER A 383 -3.12 -29.81 0.56
N GLY A 384 -3.20 -28.69 -0.17
CA GLY A 384 -2.07 -27.77 -0.34
C GLY A 384 -1.69 -27.09 0.98
N LEU A 385 -0.40 -26.77 1.12
CA LEU A 385 0.08 -25.98 2.25
C LEU A 385 -0.43 -24.54 2.15
N GLN A 386 -0.91 -23.99 3.26
CA GLN A 386 -1.31 -22.59 3.35
C GLN A 386 -0.11 -21.74 3.77
N ALA A 387 -0.19 -20.42 3.55
CA ALA A 387 0.90 -19.51 3.87
C ALA A 387 1.35 -19.57 5.35
N GLU A 388 0.44 -19.84 6.28
CA GLU A 388 0.79 -20.04 7.70
C GLU A 388 1.60 -21.31 7.96
N HIS A 389 1.28 -22.40 7.23
CA HIS A 389 2.01 -23.67 7.29
C HIS A 389 3.42 -23.49 6.73
N GLU A 390 3.53 -22.88 5.55
CA GLU A 390 4.80 -22.63 4.87
C GLU A 390 5.73 -21.76 5.72
N LYS A 391 5.18 -20.66 6.27
CA LYS A 391 5.92 -19.77 7.15
C LYS A 391 6.45 -20.51 8.38
N TYR A 392 5.59 -21.31 9.03
CA TYR A 392 6.00 -22.07 10.21
C TYR A 392 7.07 -23.11 9.89
N LEU A 393 6.93 -23.85 8.78
CA LEU A 393 7.95 -24.82 8.35
C LEU A 393 9.29 -24.12 8.10
N ALA A 394 9.30 -23.00 7.37
CA ALA A 394 10.53 -22.24 7.10
C ALA A 394 11.22 -21.74 8.39
N GLU A 395 10.44 -21.34 9.40
CA GLU A 395 10.97 -20.90 10.69
C GLU A 395 11.46 -22.08 11.57
N ALA A 396 10.63 -23.10 11.76
CA ALA A 396 10.88 -24.19 12.70
C ALA A 396 11.89 -25.23 12.18
N VAL A 397 11.79 -25.59 10.89
CA VAL A 397 12.67 -26.58 10.25
C VAL A 397 13.90 -25.88 9.67
N GLY A 398 13.71 -24.77 8.98
CA GLY A 398 14.78 -24.02 8.33
C GLY A 398 15.76 -23.35 9.29
N LYS A 399 15.29 -22.99 10.50
CA LYS A 399 16.11 -22.35 11.55
C LYS A 399 16.91 -21.15 11.01
N GLY A 400 16.28 -20.35 10.15
CA GLY A 400 16.87 -19.19 9.48
C GLY A 400 17.40 -19.46 8.07
N SER A 401 17.45 -20.70 7.60
CA SER A 401 17.79 -21.09 6.22
C SER A 401 16.52 -21.44 5.42
N PRO A 402 16.56 -21.39 4.07
CA PRO A 402 15.48 -21.92 3.24
C PRO A 402 15.26 -23.42 3.47
N ILE A 403 14.08 -23.91 3.12
CA ILE A 403 13.76 -25.35 3.13
C ILE A 403 13.10 -25.78 1.82
N PHE A 404 13.39 -27.00 1.40
CA PHE A 404 12.65 -27.66 0.33
C PHE A 404 11.57 -28.55 0.94
N VAL A 405 10.34 -28.39 0.45
CA VAL A 405 9.27 -29.38 0.67
C VAL A 405 9.10 -30.15 -0.64
N THR A 406 9.23 -31.48 -0.59
CA THR A 406 9.25 -32.35 -1.76
C THR A 406 8.06 -33.30 -1.81
N ASP A 407 7.84 -33.97 -2.95
CA ASP A 407 6.95 -35.12 -3.05
C ASP A 407 5.48 -34.81 -2.70
N TYR A 408 4.94 -33.74 -3.30
CA TYR A 408 3.55 -33.36 -3.09
C TYR A 408 2.56 -34.37 -3.71
N PRO A 409 1.31 -34.42 -3.21
CA PRO A 409 0.24 -35.20 -3.83
C PRO A 409 0.04 -34.80 -5.29
N ARG A 410 -0.15 -35.81 -6.15
CA ARG A 410 -0.36 -35.63 -7.59
C ARG A 410 -1.56 -34.72 -7.90
N ASP A 411 -2.67 -34.90 -7.18
CA ASP A 411 -3.94 -34.24 -7.46
C ASP A 411 -3.92 -32.72 -7.26
N ILE A 412 -2.90 -32.18 -6.58
CA ILE A 412 -2.74 -30.74 -6.31
C ILE A 412 -1.54 -30.13 -7.04
N LYS A 413 -0.94 -30.87 -7.97
CA LYS A 413 0.22 -30.46 -8.77
C LYS A 413 -0.07 -30.64 -10.25
N ALA A 414 0.72 -30.00 -11.11
CA ALA A 414 0.45 -29.96 -12.55
C ALA A 414 0.69 -31.30 -13.25
N PHE A 415 -0.05 -31.53 -14.34
CA PHE A 415 -0.03 -32.78 -15.13
C PHE A 415 1.34 -33.20 -15.67
N TYR A 416 2.27 -32.26 -15.85
CA TYR A 416 3.59 -32.52 -16.43
C TYR A 416 4.60 -33.12 -15.44
N MET A 417 4.27 -33.19 -14.15
CA MET A 417 5.22 -33.65 -13.12
C MET A 417 5.31 -35.18 -13.09
N ALA A 418 6.54 -35.72 -13.10
CA ALA A 418 6.78 -37.17 -13.04
C ALA A 418 6.40 -37.76 -11.69
N SER A 419 6.00 -39.05 -11.65
CA SER A 419 5.78 -39.76 -10.38
C SER A 419 7.02 -39.77 -9.49
N SER A 420 6.81 -39.58 -8.18
CA SER A 420 7.87 -39.76 -7.18
C SER A 420 8.14 -41.24 -6.90
N SER A 421 9.37 -41.54 -6.48
CA SER A 421 9.77 -42.85 -5.92
C SER A 421 9.12 -43.14 -4.55
N LEU A 422 8.68 -42.10 -3.84
CA LEU A 422 7.95 -42.20 -2.56
C LEU A 422 6.44 -42.35 -2.73
N SER A 423 5.96 -42.42 -3.97
CA SER A 423 4.54 -42.64 -4.25
C SER A 423 4.12 -44.02 -3.76
N ASP A 424 3.08 -44.07 -2.91
CA ASP A 424 2.54 -45.31 -2.38
C ASP A 424 1.06 -45.49 -2.78
N ALA A 425 0.46 -46.64 -2.44
CA ALA A 425 -0.94 -46.92 -2.75
C ALA A 425 -1.93 -46.04 -1.95
N SER A 426 -1.47 -45.40 -0.87
CA SER A 426 -2.28 -44.54 0.00
C SER A 426 -2.30 -43.08 -0.46
N LEU A 427 -1.21 -42.60 -1.07
CA LEU A 427 -1.06 -41.25 -1.59
C LEU A 427 -0.13 -41.26 -2.80
N GLN A 428 -0.68 -40.96 -3.97
CA GLN A 428 0.13 -40.80 -5.18
C GLN A 428 0.83 -39.44 -5.14
N THR A 429 2.16 -39.45 -5.26
CA THR A 429 3.00 -38.23 -5.19
C THR A 429 3.82 -38.04 -6.46
N VAL A 430 4.23 -36.79 -6.69
CA VAL A 430 5.04 -36.38 -7.85
C VAL A 430 6.41 -35.89 -7.40
N ALA A 431 7.45 -36.13 -8.21
CA ALA A 431 8.83 -35.72 -7.96
C ALA A 431 9.00 -34.21 -8.19
N CYS A 432 8.47 -33.42 -7.26
CA CYS A 432 8.51 -31.96 -7.27
C CYS A 432 9.08 -31.40 -5.97
N PHE A 433 9.33 -30.09 -5.96
CA PHE A 433 9.67 -29.34 -4.77
C PHE A 433 9.08 -27.94 -4.81
N ASP A 434 8.81 -27.41 -3.62
CA ASP A 434 8.61 -25.98 -3.38
C ASP A 434 9.72 -25.51 -2.42
N LEU A 435 10.40 -24.43 -2.76
CA LEU A 435 11.43 -23.80 -1.94
C LEU A 435 10.81 -22.67 -1.11
N LEU A 436 10.76 -22.88 0.19
CA LEU A 436 10.19 -21.94 1.15
C LEU A 436 11.30 -21.13 1.82
N VAL A 437 11.12 -19.82 1.89
CA VAL A 437 11.97 -18.93 2.69
C VAL A 437 11.18 -18.32 3.85
N PRO A 438 11.85 -17.96 4.95
CA PRO A 438 11.22 -17.27 6.07
C PRO A 438 10.43 -16.03 5.62
N GLU A 439 9.24 -15.85 6.18
CA GLU A 439 8.29 -14.73 5.95
C GLU A 439 7.65 -14.67 4.54
N LEU A 440 8.43 -14.83 3.46
CA LEU A 440 7.92 -14.71 2.09
C LEU A 440 7.27 -16.01 1.56
N CYS A 441 7.50 -17.13 2.25
CA CYS A 441 7.02 -18.46 1.89
C CYS A 441 7.63 -18.95 0.57
N GLU A 442 6.85 -19.51 -0.36
CA GLU A 442 7.37 -20.03 -1.62
C GLU A 442 8.06 -18.97 -2.49
N ILE A 443 9.30 -19.24 -2.93
CA ILE A 443 10.02 -18.42 -3.91
C ILE A 443 10.34 -19.15 -5.21
N ALA A 444 10.46 -20.47 -5.18
CA ALA A 444 10.70 -21.30 -6.36
C ALA A 444 9.91 -22.60 -6.26
N GLY A 445 9.42 -23.07 -7.41
CA GLY A 445 8.80 -24.38 -7.58
C GLY A 445 9.45 -25.11 -8.75
N GLY A 446 9.62 -26.41 -8.63
CA GLY A 446 10.25 -27.21 -9.68
C GLY A 446 9.89 -28.68 -9.60
N SER A 447 10.20 -29.41 -10.67
CA SER A 447 9.91 -30.85 -10.72
C SER A 447 10.74 -31.57 -11.78
N MET A 448 10.80 -32.89 -11.64
CA MET A 448 11.08 -33.79 -12.74
C MET A 448 9.89 -33.82 -13.69
N ARG A 449 10.15 -33.83 -14.99
CA ARG A 449 9.10 -33.86 -16.01
C ARG A 449 8.75 -35.29 -16.39
N GLU A 450 7.47 -35.56 -16.61
CA GLU A 450 7.04 -36.87 -17.10
C GLU A 450 7.50 -37.06 -18.54
N HIS A 451 8.56 -37.84 -18.71
CA HIS A 451 9.21 -38.09 -19.99
C HIS A 451 8.68 -39.37 -20.66
N ARG A 452 7.88 -40.18 -19.96
CA ARG A 452 7.29 -41.40 -20.50
C ARG A 452 5.92 -41.09 -21.11
N LEU A 453 5.80 -41.32 -22.40
CA LEU A 453 4.62 -40.95 -23.20
C LEU A 453 3.30 -41.45 -22.60
N ASP A 454 3.22 -42.75 -22.28
CA ASP A 454 1.98 -43.37 -21.80
C ASP A 454 1.50 -42.77 -20.47
N LEU A 455 2.45 -42.46 -19.59
CA LEU A 455 2.15 -41.88 -18.28
C LEU A 455 1.81 -40.40 -18.37
N LEU A 456 2.44 -39.67 -19.30
CA LEU A 456 2.06 -38.30 -19.59
C LEU A 456 0.63 -38.23 -20.13
N LEU A 457 0.26 -39.08 -21.10
CA LEU A 457 -1.09 -39.12 -21.66
C LEU A 457 -2.13 -39.47 -20.59
N LYS A 458 -1.81 -40.42 -19.70
CA LYS A 458 -2.66 -40.72 -18.55
C LYS A 458 -2.80 -39.52 -17.61
N ALA A 459 -1.70 -38.84 -17.27
CA ALA A 459 -1.75 -37.66 -16.43
C ALA A 459 -2.58 -36.53 -17.07
N MET A 460 -2.46 -36.33 -18.39
CA MET A 460 -3.30 -35.40 -19.13
C MET A 460 -4.79 -35.77 -19.07
N ASP A 461 -5.14 -37.05 -19.18
CA ASP A 461 -6.53 -37.52 -19.03
C ASP A 461 -7.04 -37.30 -17.59
N ASP A 462 -6.24 -37.65 -16.59
CA ASP A 462 -6.56 -37.48 -15.17
C ASP A 462 -6.82 -35.99 -14.83
N HIS A 463 -6.15 -35.06 -15.52
CA HIS A 463 -6.33 -33.61 -15.39
C HIS A 463 -7.40 -33.02 -16.34
N GLY A 464 -8.12 -33.87 -17.07
CA GLY A 464 -9.20 -33.43 -17.97
C GLY A 464 -8.73 -32.65 -19.20
N LEU A 465 -7.47 -32.82 -19.60
CA LEU A 465 -6.90 -32.13 -20.76
C LEU A 465 -7.19 -32.85 -22.09
N LEU A 466 -7.59 -34.13 -22.07
CA LEU A 466 -7.91 -34.88 -23.30
C LEU A 466 -9.38 -34.72 -23.68
N ASP A 467 -9.64 -34.52 -24.97
CA ASP A 467 -10.99 -34.51 -25.52
C ASP A 467 -11.48 -35.94 -25.78
N ARG A 468 -12.23 -36.47 -24.81
CA ARG A 468 -12.80 -37.83 -24.89
C ARG A 468 -13.85 -37.98 -26.00
N ALA A 469 -14.36 -36.89 -26.59
CA ALA A 469 -15.29 -36.97 -27.73
C ALA A 469 -14.58 -37.35 -29.05
N ASN A 470 -13.26 -37.14 -29.14
CA ASN A 470 -12.44 -37.56 -30.27
C ASN A 470 -11.87 -38.98 -30.11
N LEU A 471 -12.07 -39.61 -28.95
CA LEU A 471 -11.70 -41.02 -28.72
C LEU A 471 -12.80 -41.92 -29.31
N GLY A 472 -12.40 -42.94 -30.07
CA GLY A 472 -13.34 -43.87 -30.71
C GLY A 472 -14.27 -44.61 -29.71
N PRO A 473 -15.44 -45.12 -30.17
CA PRO A 473 -16.52 -45.63 -29.31
C PRO A 473 -16.13 -46.78 -28.35
N ASP A 474 -15.07 -47.54 -28.64
CA ASP A 474 -14.61 -48.70 -27.86
C ASP A 474 -13.85 -48.34 -26.56
N LEU A 475 -13.47 -47.07 -26.34
CA LEU A 475 -12.68 -46.64 -25.16
C LEU A 475 -13.54 -46.09 -24.01
N SER A 476 -14.87 -46.07 -24.16
CA SER A 476 -15.81 -45.65 -23.12
C SER A 476 -15.96 -46.66 -21.98
N SER A 477 -15.54 -47.91 -22.19
CA SER A 477 -15.43 -48.97 -21.19
C SER A 477 -13.96 -49.19 -20.82
N GLY A 478 -13.61 -49.04 -19.53
CA GLY A 478 -12.23 -48.99 -19.02
C GLY A 478 -11.26 -50.10 -19.46
N PRO A 479 -9.93 -49.90 -19.24
CA PRO A 479 -8.88 -50.48 -20.08
C PRO A 479 -8.55 -51.95 -19.73
N THR A 480 -8.30 -52.77 -20.77
CA THR A 480 -7.83 -54.17 -20.63
C THR A 480 -6.40 -54.42 -21.20
N ASN A 481 -5.74 -53.45 -21.85
CA ASN A 481 -4.34 -53.58 -22.30
C ASN A 481 -3.65 -52.21 -22.55
N PHE A 482 -2.45 -51.99 -22.00
CA PHE A 482 -1.79 -50.66 -21.94
C PHE A 482 -1.05 -50.19 -23.22
N GLN A 483 -0.59 -51.09 -24.10
CA GLN A 483 0.25 -50.71 -25.26
C GLN A 483 -0.53 -50.16 -26.47
N CYS A 484 -1.80 -50.54 -26.68
CA CYS A 484 -2.65 -49.92 -27.72
C CYS A 484 -3.17 -48.53 -27.30
N VAL A 485 -3.26 -48.27 -25.99
CA VAL A 485 -3.92 -47.09 -25.41
C VAL A 485 -3.19 -45.78 -25.73
N SER A 486 -1.87 -45.79 -25.92
CA SER A 486 -1.11 -44.55 -26.16
C SER A 486 -1.23 -44.00 -27.58
N GLN A 487 -1.49 -44.85 -28.58
CA GLN A 487 -1.83 -44.39 -29.93
C GLN A 487 -3.26 -43.82 -30.01
N ASP A 488 -4.17 -44.36 -29.20
CA ASP A 488 -5.56 -43.90 -29.17
C ASP A 488 -5.73 -42.62 -28.31
N LEU A 489 -5.13 -42.56 -27.12
CA LEU A 489 -5.14 -41.34 -26.27
C LEU A 489 -4.44 -40.16 -26.93
N ALA A 490 -3.45 -40.42 -27.79
CA ALA A 490 -2.80 -39.40 -28.61
C ALA A 490 -3.77 -38.67 -29.55
N GLN A 491 -4.89 -39.29 -29.94
CA GLN A 491 -5.92 -38.66 -30.79
C GLN A 491 -6.81 -37.70 -30.01
N GLY A 492 -6.87 -37.84 -28.67
CA GLY A 492 -7.61 -36.96 -27.77
C GLY A 492 -6.82 -35.73 -27.32
N VAL A 493 -5.56 -35.55 -27.77
CA VAL A 493 -4.73 -34.40 -27.36
C VAL A 493 -5.29 -33.11 -27.96
N PRO A 494 -5.49 -32.05 -27.15
CA PRO A 494 -6.10 -30.82 -27.63
C PRO A 494 -5.19 -30.09 -28.62
N PRO A 495 -5.78 -29.38 -29.60
CA PRO A 495 -5.02 -28.56 -30.55
C PRO A 495 -4.11 -27.55 -29.86
N GLY A 496 -2.81 -27.62 -30.14
CA GLY A 496 -1.78 -26.75 -29.56
C GLY A 496 -0.93 -27.38 -28.46
N LEU A 497 -1.19 -28.64 -28.07
CA LEU A 497 -0.31 -29.43 -27.20
C LEU A 497 0.27 -30.68 -27.89
N GLU A 498 -0.02 -30.92 -29.18
CA GLU A 498 0.52 -32.09 -29.90
C GLU A 498 2.05 -32.05 -29.95
N TRP A 499 2.62 -30.86 -30.16
CA TRP A 499 4.07 -30.65 -30.18
C TRP A 499 4.72 -31.01 -28.83
N TYR A 500 4.02 -30.81 -27.72
CA TYR A 500 4.51 -31.13 -26.38
C TYR A 500 4.52 -32.64 -26.13
N VAL A 501 3.53 -33.35 -26.66
CA VAL A 501 3.48 -34.82 -26.66
C VAL A 501 4.56 -35.41 -27.58
N ASP A 502 4.83 -34.78 -28.72
CA ASP A 502 5.89 -35.19 -29.65
C ASP A 502 7.28 -35.16 -29.00
N LEU A 503 7.52 -34.27 -28.03
CA LEU A 503 8.75 -34.27 -27.22
C LEU A 503 8.98 -35.61 -26.49
N ARG A 504 7.92 -36.39 -26.25
CA ARG A 504 7.98 -37.71 -25.61
C ARG A 504 8.05 -38.86 -26.61
N ARG A 505 7.81 -38.60 -27.90
CA ARG A 505 7.89 -39.60 -28.99
C ARG A 505 9.28 -39.69 -29.60
N TYR A 506 9.95 -38.56 -29.77
CA TYR A 506 11.18 -38.49 -30.56
C TYR A 506 12.41 -38.26 -29.69
N GLY A 507 12.88 -39.32 -29.02
CA GLY A 507 14.11 -39.26 -28.22
C GLY A 507 13.92 -38.58 -26.87
N SER A 508 12.80 -38.86 -26.20
CA SER A 508 12.54 -38.38 -24.83
C SER A 508 13.62 -38.86 -23.85
N VAL A 509 13.97 -38.00 -22.90
CA VAL A 509 14.97 -38.29 -21.86
C VAL A 509 14.46 -37.82 -20.50
N PRO A 510 14.93 -38.39 -19.38
CA PRO A 510 14.73 -37.78 -18.07
C PRO A 510 15.23 -36.33 -18.05
N HIS A 511 14.39 -35.41 -17.60
CA HIS A 511 14.70 -33.97 -17.54
C HIS A 511 13.90 -33.31 -16.43
N GLY A 512 14.40 -32.17 -15.97
CA GLY A 512 13.79 -31.42 -14.89
C GLY A 512 14.12 -29.94 -14.99
N GLY A 513 13.38 -29.16 -14.22
CA GLY A 513 13.53 -27.72 -14.20
C GLY A 513 12.75 -27.06 -13.08
N PHE A 514 12.86 -25.74 -13.04
CA PHE A 514 12.24 -24.93 -12.00
C PHE A 514 11.88 -23.53 -12.52
N GLY A 515 10.89 -22.93 -11.87
CA GLY A 515 10.57 -21.51 -11.95
C GLY A 515 10.85 -20.83 -10.61
N LEU A 516 11.56 -19.71 -10.65
CA LEU A 516 11.87 -18.86 -9.52
C LEU A 516 11.19 -17.51 -9.72
N GLY A 517 10.36 -17.09 -8.77
CA GLY A 517 9.76 -15.75 -8.77
C GLY A 517 10.84 -14.69 -8.57
N PHE A 518 11.33 -14.08 -9.65
CA PHE A 518 12.48 -13.17 -9.59
C PHE A 518 12.17 -11.91 -8.77
N ASP A 519 10.94 -11.40 -8.87
CA ASP A 519 10.48 -10.29 -8.03
C ASP A 519 10.34 -10.68 -6.55
N ARG A 520 9.96 -11.94 -6.25
CA ARG A 520 9.96 -12.46 -4.87
C ARG A 520 11.38 -12.55 -4.32
N LEU A 521 12.33 -13.07 -5.10
CA LEU A 521 13.75 -13.09 -4.72
C LEU A 521 14.27 -11.69 -4.40
N LEU A 522 13.95 -10.71 -5.26
CA LEU A 522 14.34 -9.31 -5.08
C LEU A 522 13.74 -8.72 -3.79
N SER A 523 12.48 -9.03 -3.49
CA SER A 523 11.82 -8.65 -2.23
C SER A 523 12.50 -9.28 -1.01
N TYR A 524 12.81 -10.57 -1.08
CA TYR A 524 13.47 -11.31 0.01
C TYR A 524 14.87 -10.75 0.31
N LEU A 525 15.70 -10.56 -0.74
CA LEU A 525 17.08 -10.07 -0.62
C LEU A 525 17.16 -8.60 -0.23
N SER A 526 16.14 -7.80 -0.54
CA SER A 526 16.12 -6.37 -0.18
C SER A 526 15.47 -6.09 1.18
N GLY A 527 14.70 -7.02 1.74
CA GLY A 527 13.94 -6.82 2.97
C GLY A 527 12.63 -6.01 2.77
N VAL A 528 12.25 -5.74 1.53
CA VAL A 528 11.01 -5.02 1.21
C VAL A 528 9.81 -5.94 1.45
N SER A 529 8.78 -5.42 2.13
CA SER A 529 7.60 -6.19 2.55
C SER A 529 6.58 -6.44 1.44
N SER A 530 6.52 -5.57 0.42
CA SER A 530 5.61 -5.71 -0.72
C SER A 530 6.37 -5.85 -2.04
N ILE A 531 5.99 -6.87 -2.81
CA ILE A 531 6.56 -7.12 -4.14
C ILE A 531 6.28 -5.96 -5.13
N ARG A 532 5.30 -5.09 -4.84
CA ARG A 532 4.93 -3.92 -5.66
C ARG A 532 6.00 -2.81 -5.64
N ASP A 533 6.84 -2.81 -4.61
CA ASP A 533 7.86 -1.78 -4.40
C ASP A 533 9.20 -2.13 -5.06
N VAL A 534 9.41 -3.41 -5.38
CA VAL A 534 10.62 -3.86 -6.10
C VAL A 534 10.51 -3.71 -7.62
N ARG A 535 9.31 -3.37 -8.12
CA ARG A 535 9.07 -3.06 -9.54
C ARG A 535 9.37 -1.59 -9.86
N PRO A 536 9.99 -1.27 -11.00
CA PRO A 536 10.20 0.13 -11.38
C PRO A 536 8.90 0.89 -11.68
N THR A 537 7.97 0.24 -12.39
CA THR A 537 6.67 0.78 -12.80
C THR A 537 5.54 -0.09 -12.27
N ASN A 538 4.36 0.51 -12.06
CA ASN A 538 3.19 -0.21 -11.58
C ASN A 538 2.71 -1.26 -12.60
N ASP A 539 2.22 -2.38 -12.08
CA ASP A 539 1.50 -3.41 -12.82
C ASP A 539 0.03 -2.98 -13.05
N LEU A 540 -0.61 -3.58 -14.06
CA LEU A 540 -2.02 -3.47 -14.41
C LEU A 540 -2.98 -3.69 -13.25
N THR A 541 -2.60 -4.41 -12.19
CA THR A 541 -3.38 -4.52 -10.94
C THR A 541 -3.49 -3.19 -10.19
N THR A 542 -2.39 -2.42 -10.15
CA THR A 542 -2.38 -1.09 -9.53
C THR A 542 -3.03 -0.05 -10.46
N LEU A 543 -2.92 -0.26 -11.77
CA LEU A 543 -3.56 0.57 -12.79
C LEU A 543 -5.05 0.27 -12.98
N ALA A 544 -5.55 -0.95 -12.74
CA ALA A 544 -6.97 -1.28 -12.77
C ALA A 544 -7.73 -0.58 -11.63
N GLY A 545 -7.07 -0.44 -10.47
CA GLY A 545 -7.55 0.45 -9.40
C GLY A 545 -7.44 1.95 -9.72
N GLN A 546 -6.68 2.36 -10.74
CA GLN A 546 -6.46 3.77 -11.13
C GLN A 546 -7.18 4.17 -12.44
N LEU A 547 -7.48 3.23 -13.34
CA LEU A 547 -8.21 3.44 -14.59
C LEU A 547 -9.71 3.62 -14.34
N THR A 548 -10.19 3.25 -13.16
CA THR A 548 -11.50 3.65 -12.64
C THR A 548 -11.53 5.12 -12.17
N SER A 549 -10.41 5.89 -12.25
CA SER A 549 -10.32 7.23 -11.65
C SER A 549 -9.60 8.32 -12.48
N ARG A 550 -9.53 8.21 -13.82
CA ARG A 550 -9.04 9.34 -14.67
C ARG A 550 -10.00 9.68 -15.82
N PRO A 551 -10.62 10.88 -15.85
CA PRO A 551 -11.30 11.38 -17.03
C PRO A 551 -10.27 12.05 -17.96
N GLY A 552 -10.00 11.42 -19.10
CA GLY A 552 -9.34 12.08 -20.22
C GLY A 552 -10.37 12.85 -21.03
N GLY A 553 -10.25 14.18 -21.06
CA GLY A 553 -11.07 15.03 -21.92
C GLY A 553 -10.45 15.24 -23.29
N LEU A 554 -11.28 15.15 -24.34
CA LEU A 554 -11.33 16.06 -25.48
C LEU A 554 -12.58 15.75 -26.35
N MET A 555 -13.45 16.76 -26.47
CA MET A 555 -14.50 17.11 -27.47
C MET A 555 -14.99 15.99 -28.43
N ASP A 556 -16.28 15.67 -28.62
CA ASP A 556 -17.49 16.52 -28.73
C ASP A 556 -18.77 15.74 -28.28
N SER A 557 -19.77 16.48 -27.78
CA SER A 557 -21.16 16.02 -27.57
C SER A 557 -21.91 15.98 -28.92
N PRO A 558 -22.92 15.09 -29.16
CA PRO A 558 -24.13 15.13 -28.35
C PRO A 558 -25.00 13.86 -28.19
N ALA A 559 -25.92 14.02 -27.22
CA ALA A 559 -27.25 13.44 -27.13
C ALA A 559 -27.41 12.02 -26.57
N GLY A 560 -27.68 11.99 -25.26
CA GLY A 560 -28.78 11.22 -24.65
C GLY A 560 -28.58 9.72 -24.53
N ILE A 561 -28.50 9.21 -23.30
CA ILE A 561 -28.90 7.86 -22.80
C ILE A 561 -28.43 7.79 -21.31
N PRO A 562 -29.16 7.10 -20.42
CA PRO A 562 -29.48 7.57 -19.06
C PRO A 562 -28.34 7.41 -18.06
N ASN A 563 -28.38 8.25 -17.01
CA ASN A 563 -27.47 8.23 -15.87
C ASN A 563 -27.20 6.79 -15.37
N PRO A 564 -25.93 6.38 -15.27
CA PRO A 564 -25.56 5.26 -14.41
C PRO A 564 -25.96 5.62 -12.99
N ILE A 565 -26.66 4.70 -12.34
CA ILE A 565 -27.01 4.77 -10.93
C ILE A 565 -25.70 5.02 -10.16
N GLU A 566 -25.60 6.17 -9.49
CA GLU A 566 -24.50 6.49 -8.58
C GLU A 566 -24.44 5.39 -7.50
N GLU A 567 -23.42 4.53 -7.54
CA GLU A 567 -23.10 3.67 -6.40
C GLU A 567 -22.65 4.58 -5.25
N GLU A 568 -23.57 4.75 -4.30
CA GLU A 568 -23.42 5.54 -3.08
C GLU A 568 -22.41 4.83 -2.17
N PHE A 569 -21.14 5.27 -2.23
CA PHE A 569 -20.05 4.77 -1.38
C PHE A 569 -20.48 4.72 0.11
N ASP A 570 -20.41 3.53 0.71
CA ASP A 570 -20.74 3.27 2.11
C ASP A 570 -19.70 3.91 3.05
N TYR A 571 -20.03 5.15 3.43
CA TYR A 571 -19.22 6.14 4.16
C TYR A 571 -18.74 5.70 5.55
N GLU A 572 -19.30 4.63 6.13
CA GLU A 572 -18.99 4.22 7.50
C GLU A 572 -18.22 2.88 7.59
N SER A 573 -17.81 2.28 6.46
CA SER A 573 -16.86 1.15 6.48
C SER A 573 -15.41 1.61 6.40
N LEU A 574 -14.59 1.13 7.34
CA LEU A 574 -13.15 1.34 7.36
C LEU A 574 -12.44 0.59 6.22
N PRO A 575 -11.29 1.10 5.72
CA PRO A 575 -10.36 0.29 4.94
C PRO A 575 -9.81 -0.86 5.79
N PRO A 576 -9.64 -2.07 5.25
CA PRO A 576 -9.34 -3.29 6.01
C PRO A 576 -7.96 -3.32 6.71
N ASN A 577 -7.13 -2.28 6.56
CA ASN A 577 -5.71 -2.30 6.95
C ASN A 577 -5.32 -1.28 8.05
N PHE A 578 -6.28 -0.68 8.76
CA PHE A 578 -6.00 0.30 9.83
C PHE A 578 -6.35 -0.26 11.22
N SER A 579 -5.50 -0.07 12.22
CA SER A 579 -5.81 -0.55 13.58
C SER A 579 -6.95 0.26 14.20
N LEU A 580 -7.98 -0.44 14.70
CA LEU A 580 -9.16 0.15 15.34
C LEU A 580 -8.77 1.18 16.43
N ALA A 581 -7.72 0.89 17.19
CA ALA A 581 -7.20 1.77 18.24
C ALA A 581 -6.67 3.12 17.69
N SER A 582 -5.99 3.12 16.55
CA SER A 582 -5.46 4.35 15.93
C SER A 582 -6.57 5.26 15.43
N ASN A 583 -7.63 4.67 14.87
CA ASN A 583 -8.81 5.40 14.41
C ASN A 583 -9.63 5.96 15.58
N MET A 584 -9.79 5.19 16.65
CA MET A 584 -10.43 5.65 17.89
C MET A 584 -9.65 6.83 18.50
N LEU A 585 -8.31 6.79 18.47
CA LEU A 585 -7.46 7.88 18.96
C LEU A 585 -7.54 9.10 18.04
N ALA A 586 -7.47 8.94 16.72
CA ALA A 586 -7.58 10.04 15.76
C ALA A 586 -8.95 10.73 15.84
N GLY A 587 -10.04 9.95 15.90
CA GLY A 587 -11.40 10.46 16.11
C GLY A 587 -11.57 11.16 17.45
N ALA A 588 -10.98 10.62 18.53
CA ALA A 588 -10.97 11.26 19.84
C ALA A 588 -10.22 12.61 19.82
N PHE A 589 -9.04 12.69 19.20
CA PHE A 589 -8.29 13.95 19.09
C PHE A 589 -9.01 14.99 18.21
N ALA A 590 -9.62 14.56 17.10
CA ALA A 590 -10.40 15.42 16.23
C ALA A 590 -11.62 16.01 16.98
N GLY A 591 -12.39 15.18 17.67
CA GLY A 591 -13.55 15.63 18.48
C GLY A 591 -13.16 16.54 19.64
N ILE A 592 -12.02 16.26 20.31
CA ILE A 592 -11.48 17.13 21.37
C ILE A 592 -11.08 18.50 20.80
N ALA A 593 -10.41 18.54 19.64
CA ALA A 593 -9.97 19.78 19.01
C ALA A 593 -11.16 20.63 18.54
N GLU A 594 -12.15 20.02 17.88
CA GLU A 594 -13.37 20.68 17.43
C GLU A 594 -14.08 21.39 18.61
N HIS A 595 -14.39 20.64 19.67
CA HIS A 595 -15.11 21.17 20.82
C HIS A 595 -14.31 22.22 21.60
N SER A 596 -12.97 22.13 21.61
CA SER A 596 -12.12 23.10 22.32
C SER A 596 -12.05 24.45 21.62
N VAL A 597 -12.07 24.47 20.28
CA VAL A 597 -12.00 25.70 19.48
C VAL A 597 -13.34 26.44 19.48
N MET A 598 -14.47 25.73 19.41
CA MET A 598 -15.81 26.34 19.42
C MET A 598 -16.33 26.67 20.83
N TYR A 599 -15.59 26.31 21.89
CA TYR A 599 -16.02 26.41 23.28
C TYR A 599 -16.50 27.80 23.73
N PRO A 600 -15.83 28.92 23.36
CA PRO A 600 -16.29 30.27 23.74
C PRO A 600 -17.68 30.63 23.19
N ILE A 601 -18.03 30.12 22.01
CA ILE A 601 -19.33 30.38 21.37
C ILE A 601 -20.40 29.41 21.92
N ASP A 602 -20.02 28.18 22.28
CA ASP A 602 -20.88 27.23 23.00
C ASP A 602 -21.29 27.77 24.39
N LEU A 603 -20.34 28.35 25.14
CA LEU A 603 -20.65 28.99 26.42
C LEU A 603 -21.66 30.13 26.26
N LEU A 604 -21.53 30.91 25.19
CA LEU A 604 -22.47 31.99 24.91
C LEU A 604 -23.86 31.46 24.55
N LYS A 605 -23.94 30.43 23.70
CA LYS A 605 -25.18 29.73 23.37
C LYS A 605 -25.90 29.28 24.65
N THR A 606 -25.20 28.55 25.52
CA THR A 606 -25.73 28.07 26.80
C THR A 606 -26.32 29.21 27.64
N ARG A 607 -25.58 30.30 27.84
CA ARG A 607 -26.05 31.44 28.64
C ARG A 607 -27.24 32.16 28.05
N MET A 608 -27.35 32.21 26.72
CA MET A 608 -28.49 32.82 26.02
C MET A 608 -29.74 31.93 25.99
N GLN A 609 -29.58 30.61 26.20
CA GLN A 609 -30.67 29.63 26.20
C GLN A 609 -31.29 29.38 27.58
N VAL A 610 -30.59 29.74 28.65
CA VAL A 610 -31.10 29.61 30.03
C VAL A 610 -32.30 30.53 30.26
N VAL A 611 -33.36 29.99 30.86
CA VAL A 611 -34.65 30.68 31.04
C VAL A 611 -34.60 31.86 32.02
N ASN A 612 -33.57 31.95 32.87
CA ASN A 612 -33.33 33.07 33.80
C ASN A 612 -31.95 33.71 33.57
N PRO A 613 -31.77 34.61 32.59
CA PRO A 613 -30.65 35.52 32.62
C PRO A 613 -30.81 36.45 33.84
N SER A 614 -29.74 36.65 34.61
CA SER A 614 -29.69 37.75 35.59
C SER A 614 -30.16 39.05 34.92
N PRO A 615 -30.88 39.97 35.59
CA PRO A 615 -31.39 41.21 35.00
C PRO A 615 -30.30 42.12 34.39
N THR A 616 -29.02 41.87 34.68
CA THR A 616 -27.84 42.50 34.08
C THR A 616 -27.37 41.92 32.74
N ALA A 617 -27.94 40.80 32.27
CA ALA A 617 -27.44 40.04 31.11
C ALA A 617 -28.44 40.04 29.94
N VAL A 618 -28.80 41.21 29.42
CA VAL A 618 -29.46 41.30 28.10
C VAL A 618 -28.39 41.48 27.03
N TYR A 619 -27.95 40.37 26.46
CA TYR A 619 -26.98 40.38 25.37
C TYR A 619 -27.67 40.74 24.05
N SER A 620 -27.32 41.89 23.44
CA SER A 620 -27.87 42.31 22.14
C SER A 620 -27.26 41.57 20.95
N GLY A 621 -26.10 40.90 21.11
CA GLY A 621 -25.41 40.17 20.06
C GLY A 621 -24.17 39.40 20.54
N ILE A 622 -23.58 38.59 19.67
CA ILE A 622 -22.46 37.68 19.99
C ILE A 622 -21.21 38.44 20.45
N SER A 623 -20.82 39.48 19.70
CA SER A 623 -19.65 40.31 20.02
C SER A 623 -19.84 41.07 21.34
N ASN A 624 -21.00 41.70 21.53
CA ASN A 624 -21.33 42.41 22.77
C ASN A 624 -21.30 41.46 23.98
N ALA A 625 -21.82 40.24 23.84
CA ALA A 625 -21.81 39.26 24.90
C ALA A 625 -20.39 38.78 25.26
N MET A 626 -19.57 38.49 24.25
CA MET A 626 -18.18 38.05 24.46
C MET A 626 -17.34 39.14 25.14
N VAL A 627 -17.50 40.40 24.72
CA VAL A 627 -16.83 41.55 25.36
C VAL A 627 -17.34 41.74 26.79
N THR A 628 -18.64 41.64 27.03
CA THR A 628 -19.23 41.80 28.36
C THR A 628 -18.75 40.71 29.33
N ILE A 629 -18.75 39.44 28.91
CA ILE A 629 -18.26 38.33 29.74
C ILE A 629 -16.77 38.49 30.05
N THR A 630 -15.96 38.85 29.05
CA THR A 630 -14.52 39.04 29.23
C THR A 630 -14.22 40.19 30.20
N ARG A 631 -14.99 41.29 30.12
CA ARG A 631 -14.81 42.48 30.97
C ARG A 631 -15.33 42.30 32.39
N VAL A 632 -16.41 41.55 32.58
CA VAL A 632 -17.08 41.39 33.89
C VAL A 632 -16.59 40.17 34.65
N GLU A 633 -16.32 39.06 33.96
CA GLU A 633 -16.01 37.75 34.57
C GLU A 633 -14.60 37.25 34.23
N GLY A 634 -13.87 37.98 33.39
CA GLY A 634 -12.51 37.65 32.96
C GLY A 634 -12.44 36.70 31.76
N PHE A 635 -11.38 36.84 30.95
CA PHE A 635 -11.18 36.08 29.71
C PHE A 635 -11.20 34.55 29.89
N ARG A 636 -10.59 34.04 30.98
CA ARG A 636 -10.54 32.60 31.27
C ARG A 636 -11.92 31.96 31.46
N THR A 637 -12.95 32.75 31.75
CA THR A 637 -14.33 32.26 31.92
C THR A 637 -14.91 31.72 30.61
N LEU A 638 -14.41 32.16 29.45
CA LEU A 638 -14.85 31.65 28.14
C LEU A 638 -14.55 30.15 27.93
N TRP A 639 -13.58 29.57 28.66
CA TRP A 639 -13.24 28.13 28.63
C TRP A 639 -13.73 27.36 29.86
N ARG A 640 -14.58 27.96 30.68
CA ARG A 640 -15.05 27.34 31.93
C ARG A 640 -15.95 26.14 31.63
N GLY A 641 -15.47 24.95 32.01
CA GLY A 641 -16.17 23.67 31.83
C GLY A 641 -15.60 22.80 30.70
N VAL A 642 -14.59 23.28 29.95
CA VAL A 642 -14.01 22.58 28.79
C VAL A 642 -13.45 21.21 29.18
N SER A 643 -12.94 21.06 30.40
CA SER A 643 -12.41 19.79 30.91
C SER A 643 -13.46 18.67 30.95
N SER A 644 -14.75 18.98 31.14
CA SER A 644 -15.80 17.96 31.08
C SER A 644 -16.01 17.42 29.67
N VAL A 645 -15.86 18.27 28.65
CA VAL A 645 -16.01 17.89 27.24
C VAL A 645 -14.81 17.10 26.75
N VAL A 646 -13.59 17.49 27.15
CA VAL A 646 -12.36 16.77 26.80
C VAL A 646 -12.37 15.35 27.37
N VAL A 647 -12.82 15.19 28.62
CA VAL A 647 -12.90 13.87 29.28
C VAL A 647 -14.03 13.00 28.71
N GLY A 648 -15.14 13.61 28.29
CA GLY A 648 -16.29 12.89 27.73
C GLY A 648 -16.15 12.51 26.25
N ALA A 649 -15.56 13.39 25.43
CA ALA A 649 -15.56 13.25 23.97
C ALA A 649 -14.77 12.02 23.49
N GLY A 650 -13.57 11.77 24.03
CA GLY A 650 -12.74 10.64 23.59
C GLY A 650 -13.43 9.27 23.76
N PRO A 651 -13.87 8.92 24.99
CA PRO A 651 -14.60 7.68 25.23
C PRO A 651 -15.93 7.56 24.47
N ALA A 652 -16.63 8.69 24.22
CA ALA A 652 -17.89 8.67 23.48
C ALA A 652 -17.69 8.28 22.00
N HIS A 653 -16.62 8.77 21.36
CA HIS A 653 -16.28 8.39 19.98
C HIS A 653 -15.78 6.95 19.89
N ALA A 654 -15.00 6.50 20.89
CA ALA A 654 -14.61 5.10 21.02
C ALA A 654 -15.83 4.15 21.07
N VAL A 655 -16.83 4.48 21.88
CA VAL A 655 -18.09 3.72 21.97
C VAL A 655 -18.88 3.78 20.67
N TYR A 656 -18.89 4.93 19.99
CA TYR A 656 -19.56 5.10 18.70
C TYR A 656 -19.04 4.08 17.67
N PHE A 657 -17.73 4.09 17.39
CA PHE A 657 -17.14 3.20 16.40
C PHE A 657 -17.26 1.72 16.77
N ALA A 658 -17.01 1.38 18.05
CA ALA A 658 -17.14 -0.01 18.51
C ALA A 658 -18.58 -0.54 18.37
N THR A 659 -19.58 0.29 18.70
CA THR A 659 -21.00 -0.10 18.55
C THR A 659 -21.39 -0.17 17.09
N TYR A 660 -20.89 0.75 16.26
CA TYR A 660 -21.14 0.77 14.83
C TYR A 660 -20.69 -0.53 14.15
N GLU A 661 -19.42 -0.92 14.35
CA GLU A 661 -18.87 -2.14 13.77
C GLU A 661 -19.55 -3.40 14.29
N TRP A 662 -19.84 -3.45 15.59
CA TRP A 662 -20.48 -4.61 16.21
C TRP A 662 -21.89 -4.85 15.66
N VAL A 663 -22.71 -3.79 15.53
CA VAL A 663 -24.07 -3.90 14.96
C VAL A 663 -24.00 -4.21 13.47
N LYS A 664 -23.07 -3.61 12.72
CA LYS A 664 -22.88 -3.88 11.29
C LYS A 664 -22.47 -5.33 11.04
N HIS A 665 -21.57 -5.88 11.86
CA HIS A 665 -21.16 -7.28 11.81
C HIS A 665 -22.31 -8.23 12.20
N ALA A 666 -23.04 -7.93 13.28
CA ALA A 666 -24.18 -8.74 13.73
C ALA A 666 -25.34 -8.77 12.71
N MET A 667 -25.45 -7.76 11.85
CA MET A 667 -26.43 -7.68 10.77
C MET A 667 -25.98 -8.33 9.46
N GLY A 668 -24.83 -9.00 9.42
CA GLY A 668 -24.34 -9.72 8.24
C GLY A 668 -23.59 -8.86 7.22
N GLY A 669 -23.17 -7.64 7.58
CA GLY A 669 -22.47 -6.72 6.67
C GLY A 669 -21.09 -7.19 6.18
N ASN A 670 -20.49 -8.20 6.82
CA ASN A 670 -19.15 -8.73 6.46
C ASN A 670 -19.16 -10.19 5.95
N SER A 671 -20.33 -10.79 5.75
CA SER A 671 -20.43 -12.18 5.27
C SER A 671 -20.56 -12.24 3.74
N GLY A 672 -19.43 -12.46 3.05
CA GLY A 672 -19.35 -13.20 1.78
C GLY A 672 -19.89 -12.56 0.49
N LEU A 673 -18.97 -12.40 -0.49
CA LEU A 673 -19.22 -12.60 -1.93
C LEU A 673 -20.42 -11.87 -2.57
N LYS A 674 -20.55 -10.56 -2.35
CA LYS A 674 -21.17 -9.56 -3.26
C LYS A 674 -21.12 -8.20 -2.57
N THR A 675 -20.57 -7.19 -3.25
CA THR A 675 -20.63 -5.78 -2.86
C THR A 675 -22.04 -5.23 -3.10
N ASP A 676 -23.05 -5.73 -2.37
CA ASP A 676 -24.36 -5.10 -2.35
C ASP A 676 -24.44 -4.19 -1.11
N HIS A 677 -24.58 -2.88 -1.33
CA HIS A 677 -24.79 -1.91 -0.25
C HIS A 677 -26.03 -2.31 0.59
N HIS A 678 -25.85 -2.47 1.91
CA HIS A 678 -26.95 -2.73 2.85
C HIS A 678 -27.33 -1.43 3.61
N PRO A 679 -28.07 -0.49 2.99
CA PRO A 679 -28.39 0.81 3.60
C PRO A 679 -29.16 0.67 4.92
N LEU A 680 -29.95 -0.40 5.08
CA LEU A 680 -30.65 -0.69 6.33
C LEU A 680 -29.68 -1.11 7.46
N ALA A 681 -28.62 -1.85 7.13
CA ALA A 681 -27.58 -2.23 8.10
C ALA A 681 -26.72 -1.05 8.52
N ALA A 682 -26.37 -0.15 7.59
CA ALA A 682 -25.67 1.09 7.91
C ALA A 682 -26.55 2.01 8.78
N ALA A 683 -27.83 2.21 8.41
CA ALA A 683 -28.75 3.06 9.17
C ALA A 683 -29.00 2.56 10.60
N VAL A 684 -29.20 1.25 10.79
CA VAL A 684 -29.41 0.65 12.13
C VAL A 684 -28.13 0.70 12.96
N SER A 685 -26.96 0.48 12.34
CA SER A 685 -25.65 0.60 12.99
C SER A 685 -25.35 2.03 13.43
N GLY A 686 -25.56 3.02 12.55
CA GLY A 686 -25.38 4.44 12.83
C GLY A 686 -26.31 4.95 13.93
N ALA A 687 -27.58 4.53 13.90
CA ALA A 687 -28.54 4.86 14.96
C ALA A 687 -28.15 4.25 16.32
N SER A 688 -27.74 2.97 16.34
CA SER A 688 -27.33 2.27 17.56
C SER A 688 -26.04 2.87 18.15
N ALA A 689 -25.06 3.20 17.30
CA ALA A 689 -23.83 3.87 17.68
C ALA A 689 -24.07 5.26 18.27
N THR A 690 -24.97 6.04 17.66
CA THR A 690 -25.37 7.37 18.17
C THR A 690 -26.01 7.27 19.54
N ILE A 691 -26.92 6.30 19.75
CA ILE A 691 -27.57 6.06 21.05
C ILE A 691 -26.53 5.73 22.13
N ALA A 692 -25.63 4.78 21.86
CA ALA A 692 -24.60 4.36 22.80
C ALA A 692 -23.60 5.49 23.14
N SER A 693 -23.18 6.25 22.12
CA SER A 693 -22.26 7.38 22.29
C SER A 693 -22.90 8.53 23.08
N ASP A 694 -24.14 8.93 22.74
CA ASP A 694 -24.87 9.98 23.45
C ASP A 694 -25.15 9.59 24.91
N ALA A 695 -25.35 8.31 25.21
CA ALA A 695 -25.51 7.83 26.58
C ALA A 695 -24.26 8.11 27.42
N LEU A 696 -23.06 7.89 26.85
CA LEU A 696 -21.81 8.19 27.52
C LEU A 696 -21.56 9.70 27.65
N MET A 697 -21.89 10.47 26.61
CA MET A 697 -21.62 11.91 26.57
C MET A 697 -22.57 12.73 27.47
N ASN A 698 -23.81 12.28 27.68
CA ASN A 698 -24.86 13.07 28.35
C ASN A 698 -24.50 13.53 29.78
N PRO A 699 -23.89 12.71 30.67
CA PRO A 699 -23.42 13.16 31.99
C PRO A 699 -22.38 14.29 31.93
N PHE A 700 -21.46 14.23 30.97
CA PHE A 700 -20.43 15.26 30.78
C PHE A 700 -21.05 16.55 30.25
N ASP A 701 -22.05 16.45 29.36
CA ASP A 701 -22.84 17.57 28.88
C ASP A 701 -23.61 18.28 30.01
N VAL A 702 -24.19 17.54 30.96
CA VAL A 702 -24.87 18.12 32.13
C VAL A 702 -23.89 18.91 33.00
N ILE A 703 -22.69 18.36 33.22
CA ILE A 703 -21.63 19.04 33.99
C ILE A 703 -21.16 20.30 33.25
N LYS A 704 -20.91 20.20 31.94
CA LYS A 704 -20.53 21.33 31.06
C LYS A 704 -21.50 22.50 31.22
N GLN A 705 -22.78 22.23 31.00
CA GLN A 705 -23.85 23.24 31.00
C GLN A 705 -23.94 23.98 32.35
N ARG A 706 -23.83 23.25 33.48
CA ARG A 706 -23.89 23.84 34.83
C ARG A 706 -22.64 24.63 35.20
N MET A 707 -21.48 24.26 34.66
CA MET A 707 -20.23 25.02 34.84
C MET A 707 -20.20 26.30 34.00
N GLN A 708 -20.87 26.32 32.85
CA GLN A 708 -20.95 27.48 31.94
C GLN A 708 -21.91 28.59 32.41
N LEU A 709 -22.76 28.32 33.40
CA LEU A 709 -23.68 29.31 33.98
C LEU A 709 -22.96 30.50 34.61
N GLN A 710 -23.60 31.68 34.53
CA GLN A 710 -23.10 32.89 35.19
C GLN A 710 -23.07 32.69 36.72
N ASN A 711 -21.96 33.07 37.36
CA ASN A 711 -21.71 32.85 38.79
C ASN A 711 -21.88 31.39 39.24
N SER A 712 -21.47 30.43 38.41
CA SER A 712 -21.51 29.01 38.74
C SER A 712 -20.75 28.71 40.05
N ALA A 713 -21.44 28.08 41.00
CA ALA A 713 -20.87 27.66 42.29
C ALA A 713 -19.82 26.55 42.14
N TYR A 714 -19.68 25.95 40.96
CA TYR A 714 -18.82 24.80 40.72
C TYR A 714 -17.46 25.21 40.15
N ARG A 715 -16.38 25.06 40.94
CA ARG A 715 -15.01 25.42 40.53
C ARG A 715 -14.33 24.38 39.64
N THR A 716 -14.67 23.10 39.80
CA THR A 716 -14.07 21.99 39.04
C THR A 716 -15.13 21.00 38.58
N MET A 717 -14.82 20.21 37.54
CA MET A 717 -15.67 19.14 37.03
C MET A 717 -16.04 18.14 38.13
N ALA A 718 -15.04 17.67 38.89
CA ALA A 718 -15.25 16.71 39.99
C ALA A 718 -16.13 17.27 41.11
N HIS A 719 -15.97 18.57 41.44
CA HIS A 719 -16.82 19.23 42.41
C HIS A 719 -18.28 19.32 41.91
N CYS A 720 -18.49 19.70 40.64
CA CYS A 720 -19.82 19.71 40.02
C CYS A 720 -20.46 18.32 40.05
N ALA A 721 -19.76 17.30 39.55
CA ALA A 721 -20.25 15.92 39.49
C ALA A 721 -20.63 15.40 40.88
N ARG A 722 -19.75 15.60 41.88
CA ARG A 722 -20.00 15.14 43.26
C ARG A 722 -21.18 15.85 43.91
N THR A 723 -21.34 17.16 43.70
CA THR A 723 -22.46 17.91 44.26
C THR A 723 -23.77 17.49 43.61
N VAL A 724 -23.84 17.40 42.28
CA VAL A 724 -25.06 16.98 41.56
C VAL A 724 -25.47 15.57 41.95
N PHE A 725 -24.51 14.64 42.05
CA PHE A 725 -24.78 13.27 42.50
C PHE A 725 -25.36 13.24 43.92
N LYS A 726 -24.80 14.04 44.85
CA LYS A 726 -25.28 14.09 46.25
C LYS A 726 -26.63 14.79 46.41
N THR A 727 -26.92 15.83 45.63
CA THR A 727 -28.12 16.67 45.83
C THR A 727 -29.31 16.26 44.96
N GLU A 728 -29.07 15.66 43.79
CA GLU A 728 -30.12 15.34 42.80
C GLU A 728 -30.08 13.87 42.34
N GLY A 729 -29.05 13.11 42.72
CA GLY A 729 -28.91 11.70 42.36
C GLY A 729 -28.49 11.44 40.91
N VAL A 730 -28.36 10.16 40.55
CA VAL A 730 -27.89 9.71 39.22
C VAL A 730 -28.82 10.15 38.09
N ARG A 731 -30.14 10.22 38.34
CA ARG A 731 -31.15 10.57 37.34
C ARG A 731 -30.95 11.99 36.77
N ALA A 732 -30.30 12.89 37.52
CA ALA A 732 -29.99 14.24 37.04
C ALA A 732 -29.02 14.26 35.85
N PHE A 733 -28.16 13.25 35.71
CA PHE A 733 -27.21 13.14 34.60
C PHE A 733 -27.84 12.63 33.30
N TYR A 734 -29.05 12.05 33.36
CA TYR A 734 -29.73 11.43 32.21
C TYR A 734 -31.12 12.00 31.93
N VAL A 735 -31.58 12.99 32.70
CA VAL A 735 -32.91 13.60 32.51
C VAL A 735 -33.14 14.14 31.09
N SER A 736 -32.08 14.67 30.49
CA SER A 736 -32.11 15.24 29.14
C SER A 736 -31.87 14.21 28.03
N TYR A 737 -31.49 12.98 28.35
CA TYR A 737 -31.07 11.98 27.37
C TYR A 737 -32.16 11.67 26.31
N PRO A 738 -33.45 11.46 26.67
CA PRO A 738 -34.51 11.30 25.66
C PRO A 738 -34.68 12.51 24.75
N THR A 739 -34.46 13.72 25.28
CA THR A 739 -34.51 14.96 24.50
C THR A 739 -33.30 15.09 23.58
N THR A 740 -32.12 14.67 24.04
CA THR A 740 -30.90 14.59 23.22
C THR A 740 -31.12 13.68 22.02
N LEU A 741 -31.64 12.45 22.20
CA LEU A 741 -31.93 11.54 21.09
C LEU A 741 -32.96 12.10 20.10
N CYS A 742 -34.04 12.70 20.60
CA CYS A 742 -35.06 13.35 19.77
C CYS A 742 -34.50 14.54 18.97
N MET A 743 -33.35 15.09 19.36
CA MET A 743 -32.67 16.17 18.66
C MET A 743 -31.61 15.64 17.70
N THR A 744 -30.76 14.71 18.12
CA THR A 744 -29.61 14.21 17.35
C THR A 744 -30.07 13.47 16.10
N VAL A 745 -31.09 12.60 16.18
CA VAL A 745 -31.56 11.81 15.03
C VAL A 745 -32.12 12.71 13.91
N PRO A 746 -33.05 13.66 14.17
CA PRO A 746 -33.50 14.59 13.13
C PRO A 746 -32.41 15.55 12.65
N PHE A 747 -31.48 15.95 13.53
CA PHE A 747 -30.38 16.83 13.15
C PHE A 747 -29.51 16.17 12.06
N THR A 748 -29.10 14.92 12.26
CA THR A 748 -28.30 14.17 11.29
C THR A 748 -29.06 14.00 9.97
N ALA A 749 -30.33 13.55 10.02
CA ALA A 749 -31.14 13.36 8.81
C ALA A 749 -31.32 14.65 8.00
N LEU A 750 -31.64 15.76 8.66
CA LEU A 750 -31.78 17.07 8.01
C LEU A 750 -30.47 17.57 7.42
N GLN A 751 -29.35 17.28 8.07
CA GLN A 751 -28.03 17.66 7.60
C GLN A 751 -27.67 16.92 6.31
N PHE A 752 -27.91 15.60 6.21
CA PHE A 752 -27.66 14.83 4.98
C PHE A 752 -28.51 15.34 3.82
N VAL A 753 -29.82 15.51 4.01
CA VAL A 753 -30.74 16.00 2.97
C VAL A 753 -30.36 17.40 2.50
N ALA A 754 -30.04 18.30 3.44
CA ALA A 754 -29.64 19.66 3.10
C ALA A 754 -28.26 19.72 2.43
N TYR A 755 -27.34 18.84 2.81
CA TYR A 755 -26.02 18.73 2.18
C TYR A 755 -26.12 18.24 0.74
N GLU A 756 -26.90 17.19 0.49
CA GLU A 756 -27.10 16.66 -0.86
C GLU A 756 -27.72 17.73 -1.77
N SER A 757 -28.75 18.42 -1.27
CA SER A 757 -29.41 19.52 -1.99
C SER A 757 -28.47 20.70 -2.26
N ALA A 758 -27.71 21.14 -1.24
CA ALA A 758 -26.77 22.25 -1.37
C ALA A 758 -25.58 21.89 -2.27
N SER A 759 -25.07 20.66 -2.19
CA SER A 759 -23.98 20.18 -3.03
C SER A 759 -24.41 20.09 -4.50
N LYS A 760 -25.62 19.59 -4.81
CA LYS A 760 -26.17 19.54 -6.17
C LYS A 760 -26.36 20.94 -6.77
N PHE A 761 -26.80 21.90 -5.95
CA PHE A 761 -26.99 23.29 -6.38
C PHE A 761 -25.67 24.05 -6.58
N LEU A 762 -24.70 23.87 -5.67
CA LEU A 762 -23.42 24.57 -5.70
C LEU A 762 -22.39 23.91 -6.64
N ASN A 763 -22.58 22.64 -7.00
CA ASN A 763 -21.72 21.89 -7.93
C ASN A 763 -22.53 21.16 -9.01
N PRO A 764 -23.16 21.90 -9.95
CA PRO A 764 -23.95 21.29 -11.03
C PRO A 764 -23.08 20.52 -12.04
N THR A 765 -21.76 20.71 -12.02
CA THR A 765 -20.77 20.07 -12.92
C THR A 765 -20.21 18.75 -12.38
N GLY A 766 -20.48 18.38 -11.13
CA GLY A 766 -20.03 17.12 -10.53
C GLY A 766 -18.51 17.03 -10.21
N GLU A 767 -17.70 18.01 -10.62
CA GLU A 767 -16.25 18.04 -10.36
C GLU A 767 -15.92 18.28 -8.88
N TYR A 768 -14.94 17.56 -8.33
CA TYR A 768 -14.58 17.70 -6.92
C TYR A 768 -13.92 19.07 -6.62
N SER A 769 -14.62 19.93 -5.87
CA SER A 769 -14.13 21.22 -5.38
C SER A 769 -14.16 21.26 -3.85
N PRO A 770 -13.00 21.32 -3.16
CA PRO A 770 -12.95 21.41 -1.70
C PRO A 770 -13.74 22.60 -1.15
N GLY A 771 -13.73 23.75 -1.84
CA GLY A 771 -14.46 24.95 -1.43
C GLY A 771 -15.98 24.76 -1.48
N THR A 772 -16.47 24.03 -2.49
CA THR A 772 -17.90 23.77 -2.65
C THR A 772 -18.43 22.83 -1.57
N HIS A 773 -17.63 21.84 -1.16
CA HIS A 773 -17.99 20.93 -0.06
C HIS A 773 -17.98 21.60 1.31
N ILE A 774 -17.01 22.47 1.59
CA ILE A 774 -16.97 23.30 2.81
C ILE A 774 -18.23 24.19 2.87
N LEU A 775 -18.60 24.82 1.76
CA LEU A 775 -19.76 25.71 1.68
C LEU A 775 -21.07 24.92 1.82
N ALA A 776 -21.23 23.80 1.10
CA ALA A 776 -22.41 22.95 1.18
C ALA A 776 -22.58 22.33 2.58
N GLY A 777 -21.48 21.82 3.16
CA GLY A 777 -21.46 21.27 4.53
C GLY A 777 -21.82 22.31 5.58
N GLY A 778 -21.27 23.53 5.46
CA GLY A 778 -21.60 24.64 6.35
C GLY A 778 -23.06 25.09 6.24
N VAL A 779 -23.60 25.22 5.02
CA VAL A 779 -25.02 25.57 4.80
C VAL A 779 -25.95 24.49 5.37
N ALA A 780 -25.64 23.21 5.13
CA ALA A 780 -26.41 22.09 5.65
C ALA A 780 -26.40 22.02 7.18
N GLY A 781 -25.24 22.18 7.81
CA GLY A 781 -25.12 22.21 9.27
C GLY A 781 -25.84 23.40 9.91
N GLY A 782 -25.75 24.59 9.30
CA GLY A 782 -26.49 25.77 9.73
C GLY A 782 -28.01 25.59 9.65
N PHE A 783 -28.50 24.97 8.56
CA PHE A 783 -29.92 24.67 8.36
C PHE A 783 -30.45 23.66 9.39
N ALA A 784 -29.74 22.53 9.58
CA ALA A 784 -30.10 21.52 10.56
C ALA A 784 -30.09 22.07 12.00
N ALA A 785 -29.11 22.92 12.33
CA ALA A 785 -29.03 23.60 13.63
C ALA A 785 -30.23 24.52 13.86
N ALA A 786 -30.68 25.26 12.83
CA ALA A 786 -31.80 26.16 12.95
C ALA A 786 -33.12 25.42 13.25
N LEU A 787 -33.41 24.35 12.52
CA LEU A 787 -34.64 23.58 12.67
C LEU A 787 -34.72 22.82 14.00
N THR A 788 -33.58 22.36 14.52
CA THR A 788 -33.52 21.63 15.78
C THR A 788 -33.29 22.53 16.99
N THR A 789 -33.26 23.86 16.83
CA THR A 789 -33.12 24.85 17.92
C THR A 789 -34.15 24.70 19.04
N PRO A 790 -35.44 24.47 18.76
CA PRO A 790 -36.44 24.25 19.81
C PRO A 790 -36.10 23.11 20.79
N LEU A 791 -35.59 21.98 20.28
CA LEU A 791 -35.27 20.79 21.09
C LEU A 791 -34.02 21.01 21.95
N ASP A 792 -33.06 21.77 21.45
CA ASP A 792 -31.83 22.12 22.16
C ASP A 792 -32.08 23.13 23.29
N VAL A 793 -32.99 24.09 23.10
CA VAL A 793 -33.43 24.97 24.20
C VAL A 793 -34.08 24.15 25.31
N ILE A 794 -34.88 23.14 24.96
CA ILE A 794 -35.49 22.22 25.94
C ILE A 794 -34.40 21.37 26.63
N LYS A 795 -33.42 20.84 25.87
CA LYS A 795 -32.26 20.10 26.41
C LYS A 795 -31.51 20.95 27.44
N THR A 796 -31.15 22.19 27.10
CA THR A 796 -30.42 23.12 27.96
C THR A 796 -31.20 23.45 29.24
N LEU A 797 -32.53 23.63 29.15
CA LEU A 797 -33.39 23.83 30.33
C LEU A 797 -33.34 22.63 31.28
N LEU A 798 -33.51 21.41 30.75
CA LEU A 798 -33.46 20.18 31.54
C LEU A 798 -32.08 19.95 32.18
N GLN A 799 -30.99 20.27 31.47
CA GLN A 799 -29.62 20.11 31.96
C GLN A 799 -29.25 21.12 33.07
N THR A 800 -29.88 22.31 33.07
CA THR A 800 -29.60 23.40 34.02
C THR A 800 -30.64 23.52 35.16
N ARG A 801 -31.74 22.76 35.13
CA ARG A 801 -32.85 22.82 36.10
C ARG A 801 -32.45 22.79 37.58
N GLY A 802 -31.41 22.03 37.94
CA GLY A 802 -30.94 21.88 39.32
C GLY A 802 -30.35 23.16 39.93
N THR A 803 -30.06 24.15 39.08
CA THR A 803 -29.52 25.46 39.48
C THR A 803 -30.57 26.58 39.48
N ALA A 804 -31.81 26.28 39.08
CA ALA A 804 -32.90 27.24 39.08
C ALA A 804 -33.37 27.54 40.52
N ARG A 805 -33.62 28.83 40.82
CA ARG A 805 -34.21 29.27 42.10
C ARG A 805 -35.70 28.95 42.21
N ASP A 806 -36.34 28.73 41.07
CA ASP A 806 -37.76 28.51 40.94
C ASP A 806 -38.09 27.01 41.11
N MET A 807 -39.06 26.71 41.97
CA MET A 807 -39.47 25.36 42.32
C MET A 807 -40.15 24.63 41.15
N GLU A 808 -40.85 25.37 40.28
CA GLU A 808 -41.50 24.80 39.08
C GLU A 808 -40.44 24.33 38.07
N LEU A 809 -39.38 25.12 37.85
CA LEU A 809 -38.26 24.77 36.97
C LEU A 809 -37.41 23.62 37.51
N ARG A 810 -37.24 23.53 38.83
CA ARG A 810 -36.38 22.50 39.46
C ARG A 810 -36.96 21.10 39.36
N ASN A 811 -38.29 20.98 39.30
CA ASN A 811 -39.01 19.70 39.30
C ASN A 811 -39.36 19.16 37.90
N VAL A 812 -39.01 19.87 36.82
CA VAL A 812 -39.34 19.51 35.43
C VAL A 812 -38.67 18.20 35.02
N ASN A 813 -39.41 17.15 34.70
CA ASN A 813 -38.85 15.81 34.50
C ASN A 813 -38.89 15.29 33.05
N GLY A 814 -39.35 16.10 32.08
CA GLY A 814 -39.40 15.67 30.68
C GLY A 814 -39.57 16.77 29.65
N LEU A 815 -39.42 16.36 28.38
CA LEU A 815 -39.48 17.22 27.19
C LEU A 815 -40.77 18.05 27.12
N VAL A 816 -41.92 17.42 27.34
CA VAL A 816 -43.25 18.05 27.19
C VAL A 816 -43.49 19.10 28.28
N GLU A 817 -43.10 18.81 29.52
CA GLU A 817 -43.22 19.76 30.64
C GLU A 817 -42.30 20.97 30.45
N ALA A 818 -41.05 20.73 30.03
CA ALA A 818 -40.11 21.79 29.72
C ALA A 818 -40.61 22.69 28.57
N ALA A 819 -41.19 22.09 27.51
CA ALA A 819 -41.78 22.83 26.39
C ALA A 819 -42.97 23.70 26.84
N LYS A 820 -43.84 23.18 27.72
CA LYS A 820 -44.96 23.94 28.30
C LYS A 820 -44.46 25.16 29.09
N ILE A 821 -43.39 25.01 29.87
CA ILE A 821 -42.80 26.10 30.67
C ILE A 821 -42.15 27.17 29.79
N ILE A 822 -41.43 26.77 28.73
CA ILE A 822 -40.86 27.73 27.76
C ILE A 822 -41.98 28.52 27.08
N ARG A 823 -43.04 27.83 26.65
CA ARG A 823 -44.19 28.46 25.99
C ARG A 823 -44.94 29.41 26.93
N SER A 824 -45.17 29.03 28.19
CA SER A 824 -45.90 29.87 29.15
C SER A 824 -45.11 31.11 29.57
N ARG A 825 -43.79 31.00 29.76
CA ARG A 825 -42.95 32.11 30.27
C ARG A 825 -42.41 33.03 29.19
N ASN A 826 -42.16 32.52 27.98
CA ASN A 826 -41.43 33.24 26.95
C ASN A 826 -42.10 33.22 25.57
N GLY A 827 -43.26 32.58 25.46
CA GLY A 827 -43.97 32.39 24.20
C GLY A 827 -43.16 31.58 23.18
N TYR A 828 -43.63 31.57 21.93
CA TYR A 828 -42.98 30.83 20.85
C TYR A 828 -41.56 31.33 20.51
N ARG A 829 -41.25 32.59 20.82
CA ARG A 829 -39.89 33.16 20.65
C ARG A 829 -38.88 32.54 21.62
N GLY A 830 -39.34 31.95 22.74
CA GLY A 830 -38.48 31.26 23.71
C GLY A 830 -37.73 30.07 23.11
N PHE A 831 -38.35 29.33 22.18
CA PHE A 831 -37.76 28.14 21.55
C PHE A 831 -36.61 28.43 20.58
N PHE A 832 -36.42 29.68 20.17
CA PHE A 832 -35.36 30.08 19.23
C PHE A 832 -34.26 30.93 19.89
N ARG A 833 -34.21 30.94 21.23
CA ARG A 833 -33.13 31.58 21.97
C ARG A 833 -31.79 30.89 21.67
N GLY A 834 -30.74 31.69 21.49
CA GLY A 834 -29.42 31.16 21.13
C GLY A 834 -29.32 30.61 19.70
N LEU A 835 -30.31 30.83 18.82
CA LEU A 835 -30.26 30.38 17.42
C LEU A 835 -29.00 30.87 16.69
N LYS A 836 -28.69 32.17 16.78
CA LYS A 836 -27.51 32.77 16.14
C LYS A 836 -26.19 32.13 16.60
N PRO A 837 -25.87 32.08 17.92
CA PRO A 837 -24.64 31.42 18.35
C PRO A 837 -24.63 29.92 18.03
N ARG A 838 -25.78 29.24 18.01
CA ARG A 838 -25.86 27.84 17.60
C ARG A 838 -25.48 27.61 16.13
N ILE A 839 -26.00 28.42 15.21
CA ILE A 839 -25.62 28.33 13.79
C ILE A 839 -24.12 28.57 13.64
N VAL A 840 -23.59 29.60 14.31
CA VAL A 840 -22.16 29.96 14.24
C VAL A 840 -21.26 28.87 14.82
N THR A 841 -21.68 28.12 15.85
CA THR A 841 -20.92 26.97 16.36
C THR A 841 -20.94 25.78 15.40
N THR A 842 -22.06 25.55 14.71
CA THR A 842 -22.27 24.33 13.92
C THR A 842 -21.70 24.44 12.50
N VAL A 843 -21.73 25.62 11.88
CA VAL A 843 -21.24 25.84 10.50
C VAL A 843 -19.77 25.43 10.33
N PRO A 844 -18.81 25.86 11.18
CA PRO A 844 -17.40 25.46 11.02
C PRO A 844 -17.17 23.98 11.29
N SER A 845 -17.83 23.43 12.32
CA SER A 845 -17.75 22.01 12.70
C SER A 845 -18.18 21.10 11.54
N THR A 846 -19.34 21.39 10.95
CA THR A 846 -19.89 20.61 9.84
C THR A 846 -19.12 20.80 8.54
N ALA A 847 -18.68 22.02 8.24
CA ALA A 847 -17.83 22.28 7.07
C ALA A 847 -16.50 21.50 7.12
N ILE A 848 -15.90 21.37 8.31
CA ILE A 848 -14.67 20.59 8.53
C ILE A 848 -14.95 19.09 8.43
N CYS A 849 -15.99 18.59 9.10
CA CYS A 849 -16.37 17.18 9.07
C CYS A 849 -16.59 16.68 7.63
N TRP A 850 -17.40 17.40 6.85
CA TRP A 850 -17.69 17.03 5.46
C TRP A 850 -16.52 17.21 4.49
N GLN A 851 -15.60 18.13 4.78
CA GLN A 851 -14.35 18.25 4.02
C GLN A 851 -13.48 17.01 4.22
N VAL A 852 -13.26 16.58 5.46
CA VAL A 852 -12.45 15.40 5.82
C VAL A 852 -13.06 14.13 5.20
N ASN A 853 -14.39 13.99 5.28
CA ASN A 853 -15.14 12.81 4.85
C ASN A 853 -15.11 12.50 3.35
N LYS A 854 -14.97 13.51 2.48
CA LYS A 854 -14.92 13.30 1.02
C LYS A 854 -13.51 13.37 0.44
N SER A 855 -12.52 13.70 1.28
CA SER A 855 -11.11 13.71 0.93
C SER A 855 -10.36 12.58 1.63
N ASN A 856 -10.39 11.37 1.07
CA ASN A 856 -9.34 10.36 1.32
C ASN A 856 -7.95 10.81 0.78
N ILE A 857 -7.76 12.11 0.52
CA ILE A 857 -6.59 12.72 -0.14
C ILE A 857 -6.09 13.99 0.60
N VAL A 858 -6.77 14.50 1.64
CA VAL A 858 -6.37 15.76 2.31
C VAL A 858 -6.47 15.69 3.84
N GLU A 859 -6.06 14.59 4.47
CA GLU A 859 -6.03 14.52 5.94
C GLU A 859 -4.90 15.37 6.55
N GLU A 860 -3.73 15.48 5.90
CA GLU A 860 -2.55 16.03 6.59
C GLU A 860 -2.62 17.56 6.77
N ARG A 861 -3.21 18.34 5.86
CA ARG A 861 -3.23 19.82 5.96
C ARG A 861 -4.32 20.34 6.91
N VAL A 862 -5.47 19.67 7.00
CA VAL A 862 -6.58 20.09 7.86
C VAL A 862 -6.33 19.65 9.30
N LEU A 863 -5.89 18.41 9.54
CA LEU A 863 -5.45 17.97 10.87
C LEU A 863 -4.21 18.72 11.36
N THR A 864 -3.27 19.09 10.49
CA THR A 864 -2.14 19.94 10.90
C THR A 864 -2.56 21.38 11.12
N ALA A 865 -3.51 21.94 10.37
CA ALA A 865 -4.02 23.29 10.66
C ALA A 865 -4.82 23.33 11.97
N MET A 866 -5.64 22.30 12.24
CA MET A 866 -6.39 22.17 13.48
C MET A 866 -5.49 21.85 14.67
N SER A 867 -4.53 20.92 14.52
CA SER A 867 -3.56 20.60 15.58
C SER A 867 -2.63 21.76 15.84
N ARG A 868 -2.24 22.56 14.82
CA ARG A 868 -1.37 23.73 14.99
C ARG A 868 -2.12 24.93 15.55
N SER A 869 -3.38 25.17 15.18
CA SER A 869 -4.22 26.18 15.84
C SER A 869 -4.59 25.78 17.27
N ALA A 870 -4.90 24.50 17.52
CA ALA A 870 -5.17 23.97 18.86
C ALA A 870 -3.91 23.93 19.73
N TYR A 871 -2.74 23.59 19.15
CA TYR A 871 -1.45 23.59 19.82
C TYR A 871 -0.97 25.02 20.13
N GLU A 872 -1.08 25.97 19.19
CA GLU A 872 -0.70 27.36 19.45
C GLU A 872 -1.66 28.03 20.46
N MET A 873 -2.95 27.68 20.47
CA MET A 873 -3.88 28.14 21.51
C MET A 873 -3.68 27.44 22.87
N ALA A 874 -3.37 26.15 22.90
CA ALA A 874 -3.00 25.43 24.13
C ALA A 874 -1.68 25.96 24.69
N LYS A 875 -0.73 26.28 23.83
CA LYS A 875 0.54 26.92 24.18
C LYS A 875 0.29 28.34 24.71
N ALA A 876 -0.61 29.12 24.12
CA ALA A 876 -1.05 30.40 24.67
C ALA A 876 -1.75 30.25 26.05
N PHE A 877 -2.55 29.20 26.23
CA PHE A 877 -3.21 28.87 27.51
C PHE A 877 -2.21 28.46 28.61
N PHE A 878 -1.19 27.67 28.27
CA PHE A 878 -0.13 27.27 29.21
C PHE A 878 0.88 28.40 29.48
N ILE A 879 1.21 29.23 28.49
CA ILE A 879 2.04 30.44 28.65
C ILE A 879 1.34 31.47 29.55
N ALA A 880 0.03 31.67 29.36
CA ALA A 880 -0.76 32.54 30.23
C ALA A 880 -0.92 32.00 31.66
N ARG A 881 -0.66 30.71 31.91
CA ARG A 881 -0.67 30.10 33.25
C ARG A 881 0.70 30.16 33.94
N ASN A 882 1.80 30.16 33.18
CA ASN A 882 3.17 30.22 33.73
C ASN A 882 3.68 31.65 33.99
N ASN A 883 3.00 32.69 33.49
CA ASN A 883 3.34 34.09 33.81
C ASN A 883 2.64 34.63 35.08
N GLU A 884 1.99 33.78 35.86
CA GLU A 884 1.40 34.10 37.18
C GLU A 884 1.86 33.09 38.26
N VAL A 885 3.16 32.76 38.26
CA VAL A 885 3.87 32.22 39.43
C VAL A 885 4.97 33.20 39.81
#